data_AF-A0A3M1MJQ1-F1
#
_entry.id   AF-A0A3M1MJQ1-F1
#
_cell.length_a   1.000
_cell.length_b   1.000
_cell.length_c   1.000
_cell.angle_alpha   90.00
_cell.angle_beta   90.00
_cell.angle_gamma   90.00
#
_symmetry.space_group_name_H-M   'P 1'
#
loop_
_entity.id
_entity.type
_entity.pdbx_description
1 polymer ?
#
loop_
_entity_poly.entity_id
_entity_poly.type
_entity_poly.pdbx_seq_one_letter_code
_entity_poly.pdbx_strand_id
1 'polypeptide(L)'
;MIGQTRKPVKRSDEDVGGIPGRRGTRRIGLQRRSVRSRDGCTCAAGRWWAPVMCWAAVVWCSAASPAGGQSGDTFEAGRPRWLLVESDCNARLTEQAISPIFPHSGQACELLQVACDYGTSALVAYPIEPALVVDDFRPFLWTRCASSHLKLGVRVVFPYARHPVTAAQLTTILWGDQYESPGRWQKLQVRDLERGFNQASALLRQRHGSDLNLEGAYIDCLVLNLYTGPGRYRVQVDDLELRGVVPLSAVVASAGENWRQRWRWRYDPPPPVTSQWESSNRPPVWLQHRGEPLPWIASLGINGIVTDQLATPLLDAVQTLDLAVIVPPPADPSLVDEEVAAHIRGWLVGAALDRSQFELAAHQVARNAEYPEYLKKPVFAEALEDIFRYARVVDNLVIPAPGPYSSGNPQEKQAWLVGRMRSASGGGGAWVSLVVDPPPALCEQLVHAAQRVAPDFPVEESLVAPMQLRREIVGAVQAGARGIWLRTTRPLQAHEPADNLRASVLRWSTNDLTLWGPWVMAGNPLPPPEIDSPYWTAAAWALENSQLVVLQPHRPAEWFGQTDPAERELNLGWAAALPNRHVLRLSWGSVQRMSVQWERGQARWTVEDPAPVETFVIASDDRVLRFIEKHLRETAAESAADMLESAAVDLSMAARLVAAQSDVEMRGTTIGGRPGANPAASQAVVAVGEIQTIEMLLEQARRALRSGSVADAMRLGLAADTRAQTIMYRARRNALEQLPSPQSSPFVLHPA
;
A
#
# COMPACT_ATOMS: atom_id res chain seq x y z
N MET A 1 32.34 44.72 -19.83
CA MET A 1 33.13 45.36 -18.76
C MET A 1 33.67 44.23 -17.88
N ILE A 2 34.85 43.69 -18.19
CA ILE A 2 36.15 44.01 -17.55
C ILE A 2 36.01 43.96 -16.02
N GLY A 3 36.62 43.04 -15.25
CA GLY A 3 37.92 42.42 -15.47
C GLY A 3 38.13 41.06 -14.80
N GLN A 4 39.15 40.41 -15.35
CA GLN A 4 39.68 39.07 -15.12
C GLN A 4 40.87 39.10 -14.14
N THR A 5 41.06 37.96 -13.44
CA THR A 5 42.35 37.28 -13.18
C THR A 5 43.43 37.92 -12.28
N ARG A 6 43.95 37.18 -11.28
CA ARG A 6 45.15 36.31 -11.36
C ARG A 6 45.55 35.71 -9.98
N LYS A 7 46.13 34.51 -10.07
CA LYS A 7 46.75 33.56 -9.09
C LYS A 7 48.02 34.12 -8.38
N PRO A 8 48.93 33.28 -7.81
CA PRO A 8 48.94 32.39 -6.62
C PRO A 8 50.17 32.70 -5.69
N VAL A 9 50.50 31.88 -4.68
CA VAL A 9 51.90 31.47 -4.29
C VAL A 9 51.90 30.47 -3.10
N LYS A 10 52.98 29.66 -3.08
CA LYS A 10 53.32 28.42 -2.35
C LYS A 10 54.21 28.63 -1.09
N ARG A 11 54.34 27.53 -0.31
CA ARG A 11 55.49 27.06 0.53
C ARG A 11 55.69 27.75 1.89
N SER A 12 56.19 27.13 2.96
CA SER A 12 56.78 25.79 3.27
C SER A 12 56.91 25.70 4.80
N ASP A 13 56.60 24.55 5.41
CA ASP A 13 57.50 23.60 6.13
C ASP A 13 58.04 24.03 7.52
N GLU A 14 58.28 22.98 8.32
CA GLU A 14 59.08 22.88 9.56
C GLU A 14 58.39 23.18 10.92
N ASP A 15 58.50 22.38 11.99
CA ASP A 15 59.04 21.03 12.20
C ASP A 15 58.82 20.58 13.68
N VAL A 16 59.07 19.27 13.92
CA VAL A 16 59.60 18.64 15.15
C VAL A 16 58.73 18.33 16.39
N GLY A 17 58.68 17.01 16.68
CA GLY A 17 58.92 16.40 18.00
C GLY A 17 57.77 15.54 18.52
N GLY A 18 57.89 14.25 18.88
CA GLY A 18 59.02 13.36 19.11
C GLY A 18 58.51 12.19 19.98
N ILE A 19 58.71 10.97 19.50
CA ILE A 19 58.42 9.61 20.07
C ILE A 19 59.54 9.32 21.16
N PRO A 20 59.82 8.12 21.77
CA PRO A 20 59.11 6.84 22.01
C PRO A 20 59.28 6.12 23.37
N GLY A 21 58.56 5.00 23.52
CA GLY A 21 59.09 3.73 24.09
C GLY A 21 58.42 3.26 25.40
N ARG A 22 58.35 1.97 25.76
CA ARG A 22 58.81 0.70 25.18
C ARG A 22 58.21 -0.45 26.03
N ARG A 23 57.99 -1.59 25.35
CA ARG A 23 57.74 -3.00 25.77
C ARG A 23 57.91 -3.42 27.26
N GLY A 24 57.08 -4.38 27.68
CA GLY A 24 57.37 -5.35 28.74
C GLY A 24 56.41 -6.56 28.76
N THR A 25 56.95 -7.76 28.58
CA THR A 25 56.31 -9.09 28.61
C THR A 25 56.39 -9.72 30.00
N ARG A 26 55.40 -10.54 30.43
CA ARG A 26 55.54 -11.90 31.06
C ARG A 26 54.29 -12.39 31.82
N ARG A 27 53.73 -13.50 31.32
CA ARG A 27 53.44 -14.82 31.93
C ARG A 27 53.37 -15.05 33.47
N ILE A 28 52.39 -15.90 33.83
CA ILE A 28 52.29 -16.92 34.92
C ILE A 28 51.57 -16.53 36.21
N GLY A 29 50.59 -17.36 36.64
CA GLY A 29 50.18 -17.46 38.05
C GLY A 29 48.83 -18.15 38.31
N LEU A 30 48.81 -19.49 38.43
CA LEU A 30 47.78 -20.25 39.15
C LEU A 30 47.77 -19.87 40.65
N GLN A 31 46.62 -19.84 41.32
CA GLN A 31 46.25 -20.77 42.42
C GLN A 31 45.09 -20.29 43.31
N ARG A 32 44.18 -21.25 43.55
CA ARG A 32 43.30 -21.56 44.70
C ARG A 32 43.51 -20.80 46.04
N ARG A 33 42.39 -20.51 46.72
CA ARG A 33 41.97 -20.92 48.10
C ARG A 33 40.70 -20.12 48.47
N SER A 34 39.51 -20.70 48.69
CA SER A 34 39.01 -21.53 49.81
C SER A 34 39.02 -20.85 51.19
N VAL A 35 37.85 -20.44 51.70
CA VAL A 35 37.45 -20.26 53.14
C VAL A 35 35.88 -20.23 53.13
N ARG A 36 35.12 -21.31 53.41
CA ARG A 36 34.54 -21.75 54.72
C ARG A 36 34.23 -20.58 55.67
N SER A 37 33.06 -20.36 56.25
CA SER A 37 32.08 -21.27 56.82
C SER A 37 31.08 -20.45 57.66
N ARG A 38 30.00 -21.13 58.06
CA ARG A 38 29.11 -20.88 59.20
C ARG A 38 27.98 -19.89 58.97
N ASP A 39 26.81 -20.05 59.56
CA ASP A 39 26.06 -21.15 60.18
C ASP A 39 24.73 -20.48 60.52
N GLY A 40 23.60 -21.17 60.37
CA GLY A 40 22.30 -20.58 60.68
C GLY A 40 21.19 -21.63 60.62
N CYS A 41 21.19 -22.51 61.63
CA CYS A 41 20.13 -23.47 61.92
C CYS A 41 18.83 -22.81 62.37
N THR A 42 17.69 -23.45 62.06
CA THR A 42 16.58 -23.88 62.95
C THR A 42 15.48 -24.45 62.03
N CYS A 43 15.21 -25.75 61.92
CA CYS A 43 14.57 -26.70 62.84
C CYS A 43 13.07 -26.42 63.13
N ALA A 44 12.19 -27.18 62.47
CA ALA A 44 10.94 -27.79 63.01
C ALA A 44 10.29 -28.61 61.87
N ALA A 45 10.45 -29.94 61.77
CA ALA A 45 9.75 -31.00 62.52
C ALA A 45 8.26 -31.15 62.16
N GLY A 46 7.93 -32.24 61.45
CA GLY A 46 6.57 -32.70 61.15
C GLY A 46 6.57 -34.05 60.43
N ARG A 47 6.73 -35.13 61.20
CA ARG A 47 6.71 -36.56 60.79
C ARG A 47 5.28 -37.10 60.82
N TRP A 48 4.84 -37.85 59.80
CA TRP A 48 3.87 -38.96 59.95
C TRP A 48 4.34 -40.16 59.09
N TRP A 49 4.48 -41.32 59.74
CA TRP A 49 4.61 -42.68 59.17
C TRP A 49 3.18 -43.16 58.80
N ALA A 50 2.90 -44.07 57.85
CA ALA A 50 3.41 -45.44 57.69
C ALA A 50 2.93 -46.06 56.34
N PRO A 51 3.43 -47.25 55.94
CA PRO A 51 3.55 -47.75 54.56
C PRO A 51 2.64 -48.95 54.23
N VAL A 52 2.55 -49.36 52.94
CA VAL A 52 2.39 -50.77 52.53
C VAL A 52 3.06 -51.01 51.16
N MET A 53 3.88 -52.06 51.11
CA MET A 53 4.59 -52.61 49.95
C MET A 53 3.66 -53.33 48.95
N CYS A 54 4.05 -53.36 47.68
CA CYS A 54 4.18 -54.57 46.83
C CYS A 54 4.70 -54.14 45.44
N TRP A 55 5.99 -54.28 45.15
CA TRP A 55 6.63 -55.40 44.42
C TRP A 55 6.47 -55.37 42.89
N ALA A 56 7.61 -55.11 42.23
CA ALA A 56 8.10 -55.54 40.90
C ALA A 56 8.71 -54.32 40.15
N ALA A 57 10.02 -54.03 40.28
CA ALA A 57 11.09 -54.55 39.41
C ALA A 57 10.69 -54.48 37.93
N VAL A 58 11.34 -53.67 37.08
CA VAL A 58 12.58 -54.06 36.39
C VAL A 58 13.15 -52.83 35.64
N VAL A 59 14.45 -52.58 35.87
CA VAL A 59 15.47 -52.08 34.91
C VAL A 59 15.09 -50.91 33.98
N TRP A 60 15.62 -49.72 34.29
CA TRP A 60 15.88 -48.68 33.27
C TRP A 60 17.38 -48.43 33.17
N CYS A 61 18.04 -49.25 32.35
CA CYS A 61 19.32 -48.93 31.73
C CYS A 61 19.04 -48.19 30.42
N SER A 62 19.50 -46.95 30.35
CA SER A 62 20.11 -46.29 29.19
C SER A 62 19.49 -46.55 27.80
N ALA A 63 18.68 -45.61 27.33
CA ALA A 63 18.63 -45.28 25.91
C ALA A 63 19.05 -43.81 25.75
N ALA A 64 20.35 -43.61 25.49
CA ALA A 64 20.80 -42.41 24.81
C ALA A 64 20.14 -42.42 23.43
N SER A 65 19.17 -41.54 23.19
CA SER A 65 18.65 -41.33 21.84
C SER A 65 19.78 -40.74 20.99
N PRO A 66 20.17 -41.39 19.87
CA PRO A 66 21.07 -40.75 18.93
C PRO A 66 20.34 -39.56 18.32
N ALA A 67 20.95 -38.38 18.45
CA ALA A 67 20.66 -37.26 17.57
C ALA A 67 21.25 -37.60 16.19
N GLY A 68 20.38 -37.76 15.19
CA GLY A 68 20.77 -37.94 13.78
C GLY A 68 19.60 -38.36 12.89
N GLY A 69 19.08 -37.43 12.09
CA GLY A 69 18.28 -37.69 10.89
C GLY A 69 16.76 -37.73 11.07
N GLN A 70 16.07 -36.62 10.77
CA GLN A 70 14.64 -36.71 10.47
C GLN A 70 14.43 -37.52 9.18
N SER A 71 13.36 -38.29 8.98
CA SER A 71 12.37 -38.94 9.85
C SER A 71 11.35 -39.51 8.86
N GLY A 72 11.28 -40.84 8.73
CA GLY A 72 10.17 -41.49 8.03
C GLY A 72 8.84 -41.25 8.73
N ASP A 73 7.75 -41.71 8.12
CA ASP A 73 6.38 -41.60 8.65
C ASP A 73 5.73 -42.98 8.71
N THR A 74 5.37 -43.41 9.92
CA THR A 74 4.73 -44.70 10.17
C THR A 74 3.20 -44.60 10.20
N PHE A 75 2.61 -43.41 10.00
CA PHE A 75 1.16 -43.19 9.93
C PHE A 75 0.35 -43.66 11.16
N GLU A 76 0.99 -43.84 12.31
CA GLU A 76 0.35 -44.34 13.55
C GLU A 76 -0.58 -43.32 14.23
N ALA A 77 -0.29 -42.04 14.10
CA ALA A 77 -1.03 -40.97 14.77
C ALA A 77 -0.92 -39.63 14.03
N GLY A 78 -1.94 -38.80 14.22
CA GLY A 78 -1.99 -37.43 13.70
C GLY A 78 -3.06 -37.24 12.62
N ARG A 79 -2.88 -36.21 11.81
CA ARG A 79 -3.74 -35.92 10.66
C ARG A 79 -3.16 -36.57 9.40
N PRO A 80 -4.01 -37.00 8.46
CA PRO A 80 -3.57 -37.45 7.14
C PRO A 80 -2.68 -36.40 6.45
N ARG A 81 -1.66 -36.85 5.72
CA ARG A 81 -0.58 -35.97 5.26
C ARG A 81 -0.46 -35.87 3.74
N TRP A 82 -1.08 -36.79 2.99
CA TRP A 82 -1.08 -36.71 1.54
C TRP A 82 -2.06 -35.65 1.05
N LEU A 83 -1.67 -34.85 0.07
CA LEU A 83 -2.49 -33.77 -0.47
C LEU A 83 -2.83 -34.08 -1.92
N LEU A 84 -4.11 -34.07 -2.30
CA LEU A 84 -4.48 -34.10 -3.72
C LEU A 84 -4.08 -32.77 -4.38
N VAL A 85 -3.22 -32.84 -5.37
CA VAL A 85 -2.53 -31.66 -5.91
C VAL A 85 -2.78 -31.39 -7.39
N GLU A 86 -3.01 -32.43 -8.19
CA GLU A 86 -3.24 -32.29 -9.63
C GLU A 86 -4.02 -33.49 -10.17
N SER A 87 -4.92 -33.24 -11.11
CA SER A 87 -5.69 -34.30 -11.77
C SER A 87 -6.23 -33.81 -13.11
N ASP A 88 -6.23 -34.69 -14.11
CA ASP A 88 -6.92 -34.50 -15.39
C ASP A 88 -8.23 -35.31 -15.47
N CYS A 89 -8.56 -36.06 -14.42
CA CYS A 89 -9.73 -36.94 -14.33
C CYS A 89 -10.74 -36.47 -13.27
N ASN A 90 -10.74 -35.18 -12.91
CA ASN A 90 -11.63 -34.60 -11.89
C ASN A 90 -11.60 -35.39 -10.56
N ALA A 91 -10.41 -35.85 -10.16
CA ALA A 91 -10.24 -36.66 -8.97
C ALA A 91 -10.69 -35.92 -7.70
N ARG A 92 -11.31 -36.66 -6.77
CA ARG A 92 -11.70 -36.17 -5.44
C ARG A 92 -11.34 -37.19 -4.39
N LEU A 93 -10.74 -36.76 -3.29
CA LEU A 93 -10.62 -37.56 -2.08
C LEU A 93 -11.96 -37.53 -1.34
N THR A 94 -12.72 -38.61 -1.46
CA THR A 94 -14.02 -38.78 -0.78
C THR A 94 -13.88 -39.20 0.68
N GLU A 95 -12.75 -39.79 1.03
CA GLU A 95 -12.37 -40.15 2.39
C GLU A 95 -10.86 -40.04 2.50
N GLN A 96 -10.39 -39.46 3.60
CA GLN A 96 -8.98 -39.44 3.95
C GLN A 96 -8.87 -39.53 5.47
N ALA A 97 -8.26 -40.60 5.97
CA ALA A 97 -8.18 -40.86 7.41
C ALA A 97 -6.94 -41.69 7.75
N ILE A 98 -6.43 -41.49 8.97
CA ILE A 98 -5.57 -42.49 9.61
C ILE A 98 -6.49 -43.60 10.09
N SER A 99 -6.31 -44.80 9.54
CA SER A 99 -7.24 -45.92 9.64
C SER A 99 -6.55 -47.14 10.26
N PRO A 100 -7.15 -47.79 11.27
CA PRO A 100 -6.65 -49.05 11.80
C PRO A 100 -6.96 -50.25 10.89
N ILE A 101 -7.52 -50.01 9.70
CA ILE A 101 -8.01 -51.05 8.80
C ILE A 101 -6.84 -51.57 7.95
N PHE A 102 -6.42 -52.82 8.20
CA PHE A 102 -5.37 -53.52 7.44
C PHE A 102 -4.04 -52.74 7.29
N PRO A 103 -3.43 -52.22 8.38
CA PRO A 103 -2.12 -51.59 8.30
C PRO A 103 -1.06 -52.58 7.79
N HIS A 104 0.03 -52.07 7.20
CA HIS A 104 1.17 -52.89 6.81
C HIS A 104 2.01 -53.25 8.05
N SER A 105 2.27 -52.27 8.91
CA SER A 105 2.92 -52.46 10.20
C SER A 105 2.26 -51.61 11.29
N GLY A 106 2.58 -51.86 12.56
CA GLY A 106 2.00 -51.14 13.71
C GLY A 106 0.47 -51.18 13.81
N GLN A 107 -0.18 -50.07 14.17
CA GLN A 107 -1.62 -50.01 14.51
C GLN A 107 -2.50 -49.34 13.46
N ALA A 108 -1.95 -48.49 12.58
CA ALA A 108 -2.74 -47.75 11.60
C ALA A 108 -1.96 -47.44 10.32
N CYS A 109 -2.69 -47.17 9.25
CA CYS A 109 -2.16 -46.69 7.96
C CYS A 109 -2.98 -45.50 7.47
N GLU A 110 -2.50 -44.75 6.48
CA GLU A 110 -3.31 -43.71 5.86
C GLU A 110 -4.17 -44.30 4.74
N LEU A 111 -5.50 -44.12 4.84
CA LEU A 111 -6.49 -44.54 3.86
C LEU A 111 -6.94 -43.34 3.02
N LEU A 112 -6.87 -43.49 1.70
CA LEU A 112 -7.30 -42.54 0.68
C LEU A 112 -8.40 -43.18 -0.17
N GLN A 113 -9.63 -42.66 -0.12
CA GLN A 113 -10.70 -43.09 -1.03
C GLN A 113 -10.86 -42.07 -2.15
N VAL A 114 -10.49 -42.48 -3.36
CA VAL A 114 -10.47 -41.61 -4.54
C VAL A 114 -11.70 -41.88 -5.40
N ALA A 115 -12.35 -40.82 -5.86
CA ALA A 115 -13.34 -40.85 -6.93
C ALA A 115 -12.78 -40.11 -8.15
N CYS A 116 -12.71 -40.77 -9.31
CA CYS A 116 -12.20 -40.18 -10.55
C CYS A 116 -13.15 -40.43 -11.71
N ASP A 117 -13.19 -39.49 -12.66
CA ASP A 117 -13.77 -39.67 -13.99
C ASP A 117 -12.70 -40.24 -14.95
N TYR A 118 -12.88 -40.10 -16.26
CA TYR A 118 -11.90 -40.52 -17.26
C TYR A 118 -10.73 -39.53 -17.33
N GLY A 119 -9.49 -40.06 -17.32
CA GLY A 119 -8.26 -39.29 -17.58
C GLY A 119 -7.02 -40.18 -17.50
N THR A 120 -5.89 -39.61 -17.05
CA THR A 120 -4.60 -40.31 -16.98
C THR A 120 -3.87 -40.17 -15.64
N SER A 121 -4.28 -39.21 -14.79
CA SER A 121 -3.56 -38.87 -13.57
C SER A 121 -4.45 -38.33 -12.45
N ALA A 122 -4.10 -38.72 -11.23
CA ALA A 122 -4.64 -38.20 -9.98
C ALA A 122 -3.48 -38.15 -8.97
N LEU A 123 -2.75 -37.04 -8.94
CA LEU A 123 -1.53 -36.90 -8.18
C LEU A 123 -1.82 -36.46 -6.75
N VAL A 124 -1.32 -37.22 -5.79
CA VAL A 124 -1.20 -36.78 -4.41
C VAL A 124 0.26 -36.54 -4.05
N ALA A 125 0.53 -35.53 -3.22
CA ALA A 125 1.88 -35.16 -2.80
C ALA A 125 2.07 -35.27 -1.29
N TYR A 126 3.28 -35.65 -0.89
CA TYR A 126 3.75 -35.64 0.50
C TYR A 126 4.97 -34.70 0.59
N PRO A 127 4.82 -33.48 1.16
CA PRO A 127 5.91 -32.52 1.28
C PRO A 127 7.08 -33.03 2.13
N ILE A 128 8.31 -32.80 1.69
CA ILE A 128 9.53 -33.11 2.46
C ILE A 128 10.44 -31.88 2.57
N GLU A 129 11.37 -31.90 3.52
CA GLU A 129 12.39 -30.84 3.58
C GLU A 129 13.16 -30.81 2.27
N PRO A 130 13.37 -29.62 1.64
CA PRO A 130 14.07 -29.52 0.38
C PRO A 130 15.43 -30.25 0.42
N ALA A 131 15.64 -31.18 -0.52
CA ALA A 131 16.79 -32.08 -0.53
C ALA A 131 17.50 -32.09 -1.88
N LEU A 132 18.80 -32.42 -1.88
CA LEU A 132 19.57 -32.56 -3.12
C LEU A 132 19.09 -33.74 -3.98
N VAL A 133 19.20 -33.57 -5.30
CA VAL A 133 18.96 -34.65 -6.29
C VAL A 133 20.23 -35.51 -6.39
N VAL A 134 20.30 -36.60 -5.62
CA VAL A 134 21.44 -37.54 -5.60
C VAL A 134 20.94 -38.99 -5.60
N ASP A 135 21.71 -39.92 -6.16
CA ASP A 135 21.30 -41.34 -6.27
C ASP A 135 21.22 -42.09 -4.92
N ASP A 136 21.81 -41.52 -3.87
CA ASP A 136 21.67 -42.03 -2.50
C ASP A 136 20.29 -41.74 -1.91
N PHE A 137 19.57 -40.73 -2.43
CA PHE A 137 18.22 -40.44 -1.99
C PHE A 137 17.23 -41.47 -2.55
N ARG A 138 16.80 -42.41 -1.71
CA ARG A 138 15.99 -43.57 -2.08
C ARG A 138 14.73 -43.67 -1.21
N PRO A 139 13.75 -42.78 -1.42
CA PRO A 139 12.50 -42.84 -0.68
C PRO A 139 11.72 -44.10 -1.06
N PHE A 140 11.02 -44.66 -0.08
CA PHE A 140 10.07 -45.73 -0.34
C PHE A 140 8.81 -45.59 0.50
N LEU A 141 7.75 -46.21 0.00
CA LEU A 141 6.43 -46.25 0.61
C LEU A 141 5.81 -47.63 0.42
N TRP A 142 5.19 -48.18 1.46
CA TRP A 142 4.33 -49.34 1.30
C TRP A 142 2.95 -48.89 0.85
N THR A 143 2.43 -49.54 -0.19
CA THR A 143 1.14 -49.19 -0.79
C THR A 143 0.30 -50.43 -1.02
N ARG A 144 -1.02 -50.27 -0.92
CA ARG A 144 -2.00 -51.31 -1.21
C ARG A 144 -3.22 -50.69 -1.87
N CYS A 145 -3.63 -51.28 -2.98
CA CYS A 145 -4.83 -50.91 -3.73
C CYS A 145 -5.45 -52.14 -4.39
N ALA A 146 -6.77 -52.13 -4.57
CA ALA A 146 -7.49 -53.20 -5.28
C ALA A 146 -7.20 -53.22 -6.79
N SER A 147 -6.63 -52.15 -7.35
CA SER A 147 -6.28 -52.03 -8.76
C SER A 147 -4.79 -51.78 -8.93
N SER A 148 -4.22 -52.31 -10.02
CA SER A 148 -2.86 -52.00 -10.47
C SER A 148 -2.77 -50.55 -10.97
N HIS A 149 -1.56 -50.06 -11.25
CA HIS A 149 -1.25 -48.78 -11.94
C HIS A 149 -0.84 -47.59 -11.07
N LEU A 150 -0.83 -47.70 -9.74
CA LEU A 150 -0.26 -46.64 -8.89
C LEU A 150 1.24 -46.47 -9.17
N LYS A 151 1.77 -45.26 -9.09
CA LYS A 151 3.19 -45.01 -9.33
C LYS A 151 3.76 -44.01 -8.35
N LEU A 152 4.87 -44.35 -7.70
CA LEU A 152 5.58 -43.45 -6.79
C LEU A 152 6.63 -42.64 -7.57
N GLY A 153 6.82 -41.38 -7.22
CA GLY A 153 7.83 -40.51 -7.79
C GLY A 153 8.27 -39.43 -6.80
N VAL A 154 9.25 -38.64 -7.22
CA VAL A 154 9.69 -37.44 -6.51
C VAL A 154 9.57 -36.24 -7.43
N ARG A 155 9.21 -35.09 -6.87
CA ARG A 155 9.22 -33.85 -7.65
C ARG A 155 10.55 -33.15 -7.53
N VAL A 156 11.10 -32.76 -8.69
CA VAL A 156 12.28 -31.91 -8.79
C VAL A 156 11.85 -30.51 -9.24
N VAL A 157 12.31 -29.50 -8.51
CA VAL A 157 12.09 -28.07 -8.77
C VAL A 157 13.37 -27.45 -9.31
N PHE A 158 13.24 -26.64 -10.37
CA PHE A 158 14.34 -25.88 -10.97
C PHE A 158 14.21 -24.40 -10.62
N PRO A 159 14.92 -23.89 -9.58
CA PRO A 159 14.65 -22.57 -9.02
C PRO A 159 14.89 -21.41 -9.99
N TYR A 160 15.83 -21.57 -10.93
CA TYR A 160 16.23 -20.54 -11.89
C TYR A 160 15.63 -20.73 -13.29
N ALA A 161 14.85 -21.79 -13.52
CA ALA A 161 14.24 -22.08 -14.80
C ALA A 161 12.75 -21.74 -14.79
N ARG A 162 12.32 -20.85 -15.68
CA ARG A 162 10.91 -20.40 -15.76
C ARG A 162 10.26 -20.83 -17.06
N HIS A 163 8.98 -21.17 -16.98
CA HIS A 163 8.18 -21.47 -18.16
C HIS A 163 7.94 -20.18 -18.98
N PRO A 164 8.17 -20.18 -20.30
CA PRO A 164 8.16 -18.96 -21.11
C PRO A 164 6.80 -18.26 -21.19
N VAL A 165 5.69 -19.00 -21.02
CA VAL A 165 4.32 -18.44 -21.12
C VAL A 165 3.73 -18.11 -19.76
N THR A 166 4.01 -18.92 -18.74
CA THR A 166 3.32 -18.83 -17.44
C THR A 166 4.20 -18.20 -16.36
N ALA A 167 5.50 -17.97 -16.64
CA ALA A 167 6.52 -17.49 -15.71
C ALA A 167 6.72 -18.33 -14.42
N ALA A 168 5.95 -19.41 -14.26
CA ALA A 168 6.06 -20.37 -13.18
C ALA A 168 7.41 -21.10 -13.24
N GLN A 169 7.91 -21.53 -12.08
CA GLN A 169 9.09 -22.36 -12.02
C GLN A 169 8.84 -23.69 -12.74
N LEU A 170 9.83 -24.13 -13.50
CA LEU A 170 9.76 -25.45 -14.12
C LEU A 170 9.94 -26.52 -13.03
N THR A 171 9.14 -27.57 -13.14
CA THR A 171 9.20 -28.75 -12.28
C THR A 171 9.10 -30.01 -13.13
N THR A 172 9.67 -31.11 -12.67
CA THR A 172 9.49 -32.44 -13.27
C THR A 172 9.26 -33.48 -12.18
N ILE A 173 8.61 -34.58 -12.52
CA ILE A 173 8.45 -35.72 -11.61
C ILE A 173 9.34 -36.85 -12.13
N LEU A 174 10.25 -37.32 -11.27
CA LEU A 174 11.05 -38.50 -11.52
C LEU A 174 10.30 -39.70 -10.95
N TRP A 175 9.70 -40.49 -11.84
CA TRP A 175 8.91 -41.65 -11.48
C TRP A 175 9.79 -42.87 -11.19
N GLY A 176 9.47 -43.57 -10.10
CA GLY A 176 10.04 -44.86 -9.74
C GLY A 176 9.10 -46.02 -10.02
N ASP A 177 9.04 -46.95 -9.07
CA ASP A 177 8.30 -48.21 -9.15
C ASP A 177 6.79 -47.98 -9.39
N GLN A 178 6.19 -48.93 -10.09
CA GLN A 178 4.75 -49.04 -10.31
C GLN A 178 4.17 -50.18 -9.46
N TYR A 179 2.94 -49.99 -8.98
CA TYR A 179 2.19 -50.99 -8.24
C TYR A 179 1.56 -52.01 -9.19
N GLU A 180 1.88 -53.28 -8.97
CA GLU A 180 1.59 -54.39 -9.88
C GLU A 180 0.84 -55.55 -9.20
N SER A 181 0.74 -55.53 -7.86
CA SER A 181 0.15 -56.63 -7.08
C SER A 181 -1.18 -56.25 -6.41
N PRO A 182 -2.30 -56.12 -7.17
CA PRO A 182 -3.63 -55.82 -6.63
C PRO A 182 -3.97 -56.57 -5.33
N GLY A 183 -4.48 -55.81 -4.34
CA GLY A 183 -4.91 -56.30 -3.05
C GLY A 183 -3.80 -56.68 -2.06
N ARG A 184 -2.51 -56.58 -2.43
CA ARG A 184 -1.37 -56.90 -1.54
C ARG A 184 -0.57 -55.66 -1.21
N TRP A 185 0.03 -55.63 -0.03
CA TRP A 185 1.02 -54.61 0.29
C TRP A 185 2.25 -54.80 -0.61
N GLN A 186 2.65 -53.73 -1.29
CA GLN A 186 3.84 -53.69 -2.14
C GLN A 186 4.66 -52.44 -1.80
N LYS A 187 5.96 -52.64 -1.66
CA LYS A 187 6.93 -51.57 -1.48
C LYS A 187 7.21 -50.90 -2.82
N LEU A 188 6.90 -49.61 -2.94
CA LEU A 188 7.27 -48.77 -4.08
C LEU A 188 8.46 -47.90 -3.72
N GLN A 189 9.43 -47.78 -4.61
CA GLN A 189 10.64 -46.99 -4.40
C GLN A 189 10.96 -46.10 -5.59
N VAL A 190 11.71 -45.03 -5.35
CA VAL A 190 12.33 -44.24 -6.41
C VAL A 190 13.84 -44.50 -6.42
N ARG A 191 14.38 -44.75 -7.61
CA ARG A 191 15.79 -45.13 -7.86
C ARG A 191 16.32 -44.41 -9.10
N ASP A 192 17.63 -44.47 -9.31
CA ASP A 192 18.32 -43.92 -10.49
C ASP A 192 17.96 -42.44 -10.78
N LEU A 193 17.93 -41.63 -9.71
CA LEU A 193 17.50 -40.24 -9.74
C LEU A 193 18.39 -39.39 -10.65
N GLU A 194 19.70 -39.58 -10.64
CA GLU A 194 20.63 -38.81 -11.48
C GLU A 194 20.39 -39.10 -12.97
N ARG A 195 20.16 -40.37 -13.32
CA ARG A 195 19.82 -40.75 -14.69
C ARG A 195 18.48 -40.12 -15.10
N GLY A 196 17.45 -40.23 -14.26
CA GLY A 196 16.15 -39.62 -14.51
C GLY A 196 16.22 -38.09 -14.63
N PHE A 197 17.01 -37.45 -13.76
CA PHE A 197 17.26 -36.02 -13.74
C PHE A 197 17.95 -35.54 -15.02
N ASN A 198 18.97 -36.25 -15.48
CA ASN A 198 19.68 -35.94 -16.72
C ASN A 198 18.77 -36.05 -17.94
N GLN A 199 17.94 -37.10 -18.01
CA GLN A 199 16.95 -37.27 -19.07
C GLN A 199 15.89 -36.16 -19.06
N ALA A 200 15.35 -35.84 -17.88
CA ALA A 200 14.36 -34.77 -17.73
C ALA A 200 14.94 -33.39 -18.08
N SER A 201 16.20 -33.12 -17.68
CA SER A 201 16.90 -31.88 -18.01
C SER A 201 17.12 -31.72 -19.51
N ALA A 202 17.48 -32.80 -20.21
CA ALA A 202 17.60 -32.80 -21.67
C ALA A 202 16.26 -32.51 -22.36
N LEU A 203 15.17 -33.14 -21.90
CA LEU A 203 13.82 -32.90 -22.42
C LEU A 203 13.34 -31.47 -22.18
N LEU A 204 13.61 -30.89 -20.99
CA LEU A 204 13.27 -29.50 -20.69
C LEU A 204 13.99 -28.54 -21.62
N ARG A 205 15.31 -28.73 -21.83
CA ARG A 205 16.09 -27.92 -22.79
C ARG A 205 15.58 -28.05 -24.23
N GLN A 206 15.20 -29.25 -24.64
CA GLN A 206 14.61 -29.47 -25.97
C GLN A 206 13.27 -28.74 -26.14
N ARG A 207 12.43 -28.70 -25.09
CA ARG A 207 11.08 -28.11 -25.15
C ARG A 207 11.07 -26.59 -24.98
N HIS A 208 11.95 -26.05 -24.14
CA HIS A 208 11.87 -24.67 -23.68
C HIS A 208 13.10 -23.81 -23.98
N GLY A 209 14.15 -24.37 -24.60
CA GLY A 209 15.37 -23.64 -24.98
C GLY A 209 16.64 -24.24 -24.36
N SER A 210 17.72 -24.24 -25.14
CA SER A 210 19.03 -24.78 -24.71
C SER A 210 19.70 -23.96 -23.62
N ASP A 211 19.32 -22.69 -23.49
CA ASP A 211 19.84 -21.69 -22.57
C ASP A 211 19.21 -21.74 -21.16
N LEU A 212 18.29 -22.69 -20.92
CA LEU A 212 17.69 -22.86 -19.60
C LEU A 212 18.74 -23.12 -18.51
N ASN A 213 18.74 -22.23 -17.51
CA ASN A 213 19.50 -22.41 -16.28
C ASN A 213 18.78 -23.40 -15.35
N LEU A 214 19.26 -24.65 -15.35
CA LEU A 214 18.74 -25.74 -14.52
C LEU A 214 19.57 -25.97 -13.24
N GLU A 215 20.47 -25.04 -12.89
CA GLU A 215 21.31 -25.16 -11.70
C GLU A 215 20.51 -25.08 -10.40
N GLY A 216 21.05 -25.66 -9.33
CA GLY A 216 20.45 -25.63 -8.01
C GLY A 216 19.14 -26.43 -7.89
N ALA A 217 18.90 -27.38 -8.79
CA ALA A 217 17.71 -28.22 -8.74
C ALA A 217 17.63 -29.04 -7.43
N TYR A 218 16.42 -29.18 -6.90
CA TYR A 218 16.19 -29.85 -5.61
C TYR A 218 14.86 -30.60 -5.58
N ILE A 219 14.74 -31.54 -4.65
CA ILE A 219 13.53 -32.32 -4.39
C ILE A 219 12.78 -31.70 -3.22
N ASP A 220 11.46 -31.54 -3.34
CA ASP A 220 10.64 -30.90 -2.30
C ASP A 220 9.39 -31.70 -1.89
N CYS A 221 9.01 -32.74 -2.63
CA CYS A 221 7.98 -33.68 -2.22
C CYS A 221 8.11 -35.06 -2.88
N LEU A 222 7.46 -36.04 -2.25
CA LEU A 222 7.09 -37.29 -2.90
C LEU A 222 5.74 -37.13 -3.61
N VAL A 223 5.54 -37.89 -4.68
CA VAL A 223 4.32 -37.87 -5.49
C VAL A 223 3.85 -39.29 -5.70
N LEU A 224 2.56 -39.55 -5.47
CA LEU A 224 1.92 -40.83 -5.79
C LEU A 224 0.80 -40.57 -6.80
N ASN A 225 0.88 -41.19 -7.97
CA ASN A 225 -0.23 -41.18 -8.92
C ASN A 225 -1.24 -42.23 -8.50
N LEU A 226 -2.43 -41.79 -8.10
CA LEU A 226 -3.53 -42.64 -7.64
C LEU A 226 -4.40 -43.18 -8.77
N TYR A 227 -4.28 -42.68 -10.00
CA TYR A 227 -5.24 -43.01 -11.04
C TYR A 227 -5.15 -44.47 -11.49
N THR A 228 -6.20 -45.25 -11.22
CA THR A 228 -6.34 -46.65 -11.67
C THR A 228 -7.52 -46.87 -12.62
N GLY A 229 -8.11 -45.80 -13.16
CA GLY A 229 -9.32 -45.82 -13.98
C GLY A 229 -10.49 -45.02 -13.36
N PRO A 230 -11.59 -44.83 -14.10
CA PRO A 230 -12.77 -44.13 -13.60
C PRO A 230 -13.52 -44.95 -12.54
N GLY A 231 -14.14 -44.27 -11.59
CA GLY A 231 -14.90 -44.87 -10.49
C GLY A 231 -14.36 -44.51 -9.12
N ARG A 232 -14.77 -45.29 -8.10
CA ARG A 232 -14.35 -45.11 -6.70
C ARG A 232 -13.52 -46.30 -6.23
N TYR A 233 -12.36 -46.02 -5.65
CA TYR A 233 -11.47 -47.05 -5.10
C TYR A 233 -10.69 -46.51 -3.91
N ARG A 234 -10.09 -47.44 -3.16
CA ARG A 234 -9.32 -47.17 -1.95
C ARG A 234 -7.85 -47.48 -2.17
N VAL A 235 -7.01 -46.57 -1.71
CA VAL A 235 -5.55 -46.72 -1.64
C VAL A 235 -5.14 -46.58 -0.19
N GLN A 236 -4.33 -47.51 0.28
CA GLN A 236 -3.75 -47.50 1.61
C GLN A 236 -2.26 -47.32 1.47
N VAL A 237 -1.69 -46.46 2.31
CA VAL A 237 -0.26 -46.16 2.32
C VAL A 237 0.28 -46.24 3.75
N ASP A 238 1.50 -46.76 3.88
CA ASP A 238 2.10 -47.03 5.17
C ASP A 238 3.63 -47.02 5.11
N ASP A 239 4.30 -46.95 6.25
CA ASP A 239 5.75 -47.08 6.43
C ASP A 239 6.58 -46.30 5.39
N LEU A 240 6.44 -44.97 5.38
CA LEU A 240 7.24 -44.09 4.56
C LEU A 240 8.66 -43.96 5.14
N GLU A 241 9.69 -44.22 4.34
CA GLU A 241 11.08 -43.99 4.75
C GLU A 241 11.82 -43.14 3.71
N LEU A 242 12.51 -42.10 4.18
CA LEU A 242 13.32 -41.21 3.37
C LEU A 242 14.81 -41.55 3.59
N ARG A 243 15.37 -42.47 2.77
CA ARG A 243 16.78 -42.86 2.89
C ARG A 243 17.69 -41.93 2.09
N GLY A 244 18.86 -41.61 2.66
CA GLY A 244 19.89 -40.83 1.97
C GLY A 244 19.50 -39.37 1.68
N VAL A 245 18.63 -38.77 2.51
CA VAL A 245 18.27 -37.36 2.41
C VAL A 245 19.49 -36.49 2.72
N VAL A 246 19.82 -35.58 1.81
CA VAL A 246 20.76 -34.48 2.07
C VAL A 246 19.98 -33.18 2.02
N PRO A 247 19.56 -32.61 3.16
CA PRO A 247 18.80 -31.37 3.20
C PRO A 247 19.61 -30.22 2.59
N LEU A 248 18.96 -29.37 1.80
CA LEU A 248 19.57 -28.15 1.25
C LEU A 248 20.06 -27.22 2.37
N SER A 249 19.36 -27.18 3.50
CA SER A 249 19.71 -26.43 4.72
C SER A 249 21.07 -26.84 5.31
N ALA A 250 21.53 -28.07 5.04
CA ALA A 250 22.85 -28.55 5.46
C ALA A 250 23.99 -28.07 4.54
N VAL A 251 23.67 -27.63 3.32
CA VAL A 251 24.64 -27.24 2.28
C VAL A 251 24.67 -25.72 2.07
N VAL A 252 23.54 -25.05 2.24
CA VAL A 252 23.37 -23.59 2.15
C VAL A 252 23.08 -23.07 3.55
N ALA A 253 23.90 -22.14 4.06
CA ALA A 253 23.80 -21.56 5.40
C ALA A 253 22.58 -20.62 5.59
N SER A 254 21.38 -21.10 5.27
CA SER A 254 20.09 -20.45 5.51
C SER A 254 19.12 -21.44 6.15
N ALA A 255 19.47 -21.96 7.33
CA ALA A 255 18.58 -22.77 8.14
C ALA A 255 17.87 -21.86 9.16
N GLY A 256 16.59 -21.58 8.92
CA GLY A 256 15.78 -20.75 9.83
C GLY A 256 14.30 -20.61 9.48
N GLU A 257 13.89 -20.87 8.23
CA GLU A 257 12.48 -20.76 7.83
C GLU A 257 11.73 -22.10 7.87
N ASN A 258 10.46 -22.05 8.27
CA ASN A 258 9.58 -23.20 8.35
C ASN A 258 9.17 -23.68 6.92
N TRP A 259 10.00 -24.52 6.29
CA TRP A 259 9.82 -24.98 4.91
C TRP A 259 8.43 -25.56 4.62
N ARG A 260 7.81 -26.21 5.62
CA ARG A 260 6.45 -26.77 5.51
C ARG A 260 5.39 -25.71 5.23
N GLN A 261 5.51 -24.51 5.82
CA GLN A 261 4.56 -23.42 5.62
C GLN A 261 4.72 -22.77 4.23
N ARG A 262 5.94 -22.81 3.67
CA ARG A 262 6.27 -22.27 2.34
C ARG A 262 6.00 -23.26 1.20
N TRP A 263 5.90 -24.56 1.47
CA TRP A 263 5.69 -25.56 0.42
C TRP A 263 4.38 -25.31 -0.33
N ARG A 264 4.44 -25.38 -1.67
CA ARG A 264 3.29 -25.25 -2.57
C ARG A 264 3.43 -26.26 -3.71
N TRP A 265 2.33 -26.89 -4.15
CA TRP A 265 2.39 -27.77 -5.32
C TRP A 265 2.65 -26.97 -6.61
N ARG A 266 1.90 -25.90 -6.81
CA ARG A 266 2.26 -24.93 -7.84
C ARG A 266 2.98 -23.82 -7.10
N TYR A 267 4.24 -23.57 -7.47
CA TYR A 267 4.77 -22.24 -7.24
C TYR A 267 3.89 -21.35 -8.11
N ASP A 268 2.87 -20.77 -7.48
CA ASP A 268 2.28 -19.59 -8.05
C ASP A 268 3.47 -18.70 -8.36
N PRO A 269 3.62 -18.20 -9.61
CA PRO A 269 4.41 -16.98 -9.75
C PRO A 269 3.93 -16.06 -8.61
N PRO A 270 4.80 -15.27 -7.94
CA PRO A 270 4.29 -14.16 -7.12
C PRO A 270 3.17 -13.55 -7.95
N PRO A 271 1.95 -13.47 -7.37
CA PRO A 271 0.69 -13.51 -8.11
C PRO A 271 0.92 -12.78 -9.42
N PRO A 272 0.64 -13.40 -10.59
CA PRO A 272 0.85 -12.68 -11.82
C PRO A 272 0.22 -11.31 -11.61
N VAL A 273 0.73 -10.28 -12.26
CA VAL A 273 0.13 -8.95 -12.18
C VAL A 273 -1.35 -8.95 -12.68
N THR A 274 -2.02 -10.10 -12.81
CA THR A 274 -3.43 -10.34 -12.44
C THR A 274 -3.64 -10.22 -10.92
N SER A 275 -3.90 -9.05 -10.36
CA SER A 275 -4.43 -7.87 -11.04
C SER A 275 -4.15 -6.68 -10.15
N GLN A 276 -3.21 -5.82 -10.56
CA GLN A 276 -3.19 -4.47 -9.99
C GLN A 276 -4.54 -3.76 -10.20
N TRP A 277 -5.37 -4.30 -11.12
CA TRP A 277 -6.74 -3.93 -11.44
C TRP A 277 -7.85 -4.61 -10.60
N GLU A 278 -7.62 -5.75 -9.93
CA GLU A 278 -8.65 -6.43 -9.08
C GLU A 278 -8.21 -6.59 -7.62
N SER A 279 -6.91 -6.49 -7.31
CA SER A 279 -6.44 -6.19 -5.94
C SER A 279 -6.82 -4.76 -5.59
N SER A 280 -7.14 -4.50 -4.32
CA SER A 280 -7.38 -3.15 -3.80
C SER A 280 -6.06 -2.38 -3.74
N ASN A 281 -5.48 -2.05 -4.89
CA ASN A 281 -4.27 -1.26 -5.02
C ASN A 281 -4.59 0.23 -4.76
N ARG A 282 -5.35 0.49 -3.69
CA ARG A 282 -5.80 1.81 -3.28
C ARG A 282 -4.65 2.51 -2.58
N PRO A 283 -4.34 3.77 -2.91
CA PRO A 283 -3.40 4.54 -2.15
C PRO A 283 -3.84 4.59 -0.68
N PRO A 284 -2.92 4.40 0.28
CA PRO A 284 -3.18 4.69 1.67
C PRO A 284 -3.65 6.15 1.83
N VAL A 285 -4.86 6.34 2.34
CA VAL A 285 -5.41 7.65 2.71
C VAL A 285 -5.89 7.54 4.13
N TRP A 286 -5.13 8.09 5.05
CA TRP A 286 -5.30 7.85 6.48
C TRP A 286 -5.69 9.12 7.21
N LEU A 287 -6.57 9.00 8.18
CA LEU A 287 -7.08 10.12 8.96
C LEU A 287 -6.46 10.14 10.35
N GLN A 288 -6.04 11.32 10.83
CA GLN A 288 -5.84 11.53 12.25
C GLN A 288 -7.16 11.32 13.00
N HIS A 289 -7.28 10.24 13.75
CA HIS A 289 -8.51 9.92 14.47
C HIS A 289 -8.71 10.87 15.65
N ARG A 290 -9.91 11.44 15.76
CA ARG A 290 -10.33 12.37 16.81
C ARG A 290 -11.60 11.91 17.52
N GLY A 291 -11.95 10.63 17.38
CA GLY A 291 -13.15 10.04 17.98
C GLY A 291 -14.33 9.89 17.01
N GLU A 292 -14.14 10.13 15.72
CA GLU A 292 -15.18 9.89 14.72
C GLU A 292 -15.53 8.38 14.65
N PRO A 293 -16.79 8.02 14.38
CA PRO A 293 -17.21 6.66 14.13
C PRO A 293 -16.45 6.05 12.94
N LEU A 294 -15.81 4.89 13.15
CA LEU A 294 -15.05 4.22 12.09
C LEU A 294 -15.87 3.84 10.85
N PRO A 295 -17.15 3.38 10.96
CA PRO A 295 -17.96 3.12 9.77
C PRO A 295 -18.18 4.38 8.92
N TRP A 296 -18.29 5.55 9.57
CA TRP A 296 -18.41 6.82 8.87
C TRP A 296 -17.10 7.21 8.19
N ILE A 297 -15.95 7.05 8.86
CA ILE A 297 -14.63 7.25 8.24
C ILE A 297 -14.46 6.36 7.00
N ALA A 298 -14.79 5.07 7.12
CA ALA A 298 -14.70 4.12 6.01
C ALA A 298 -15.63 4.52 4.84
N SER A 299 -16.80 5.10 5.12
CA SER A 299 -17.72 5.60 4.09
C SER A 299 -17.15 6.76 3.26
N LEU A 300 -16.14 7.46 3.76
CA LEU A 300 -15.41 8.50 3.01
C LEU A 300 -14.33 7.90 2.09
N GLY A 301 -14.19 6.58 2.00
CA GLY A 301 -13.12 5.91 1.25
C GLY A 301 -11.75 5.97 1.94
N ILE A 302 -11.70 6.43 3.20
CA ILE A 302 -10.49 6.43 4.04
C ILE A 302 -10.22 4.99 4.49
N ASN A 303 -9.00 4.50 4.27
CA ASN A 303 -8.62 3.10 4.50
C ASN A 303 -7.67 2.91 5.68
N GLY A 304 -7.44 3.95 6.46
CA GLY A 304 -6.69 3.82 7.71
C GLY A 304 -6.81 5.02 8.64
N ILE A 305 -6.36 4.80 9.87
CA ILE A 305 -6.36 5.81 10.93
C ILE A 305 -4.99 5.91 11.58
N VAL A 306 -4.67 7.12 12.02
CA VAL A 306 -3.52 7.42 12.89
C VAL A 306 -4.08 7.84 14.24
N THR A 307 -3.68 7.13 15.30
CA THR A 307 -4.15 7.39 16.67
C THR A 307 -3.02 7.26 17.68
N ASP A 308 -3.09 7.98 18.79
CA ASP A 308 -2.10 7.92 19.86
C ASP A 308 -2.27 6.66 20.71
N GLN A 309 -3.47 6.08 20.75
CA GLN A 309 -3.81 4.91 21.55
C GLN A 309 -4.83 4.01 20.83
N LEU A 310 -4.69 2.69 20.98
CA LEU A 310 -5.60 1.69 20.44
C LEU A 310 -6.37 1.02 21.59
N ALA A 311 -7.57 1.52 21.89
CA ALA A 311 -8.46 0.91 22.89
C ALA A 311 -9.19 -0.31 22.32
N THR A 312 -9.57 -1.28 23.17
CA THR A 312 -10.24 -2.53 22.75
C THR A 312 -11.51 -2.30 21.89
N PRO A 313 -12.43 -1.38 22.24
CA PRO A 313 -13.61 -1.13 21.40
C PRO A 313 -13.27 -0.60 20.00
N LEU A 314 -12.14 0.10 19.87
CA LEU A 314 -11.65 0.60 18.59
C LEU A 314 -11.08 -0.54 17.74
N LEU A 315 -10.42 -1.53 18.37
CA LEU A 315 -9.82 -2.68 17.70
C LEU A 315 -10.87 -3.54 16.97
N ASP A 316 -11.98 -3.89 17.63
CA ASP A 316 -13.06 -4.70 17.05
C ASP A 316 -13.68 -4.02 15.81
N ALA A 317 -13.84 -2.69 15.88
CA ALA A 317 -14.38 -1.90 14.80
C ALA A 317 -13.39 -1.77 13.63
N VAL A 318 -12.10 -1.60 13.92
CA VAL A 318 -11.01 -1.60 12.91
C VAL A 318 -10.98 -2.94 12.16
N GLN A 319 -11.07 -4.06 12.88
CA GLN A 319 -11.12 -5.41 12.33
C GLN A 319 -12.28 -5.61 11.36
N THR A 320 -13.48 -5.24 11.81
CA THR A 320 -14.71 -5.42 11.04
C THR A 320 -14.68 -4.64 9.71
N LEU A 321 -14.00 -3.50 9.70
CA LEU A 321 -13.96 -2.58 8.56
C LEU A 321 -12.68 -2.67 7.72
N ASP A 322 -11.76 -3.57 8.07
CA ASP A 322 -10.44 -3.73 7.42
C ASP A 322 -9.66 -2.40 7.31
N LEU A 323 -9.71 -1.58 8.37
CA LEU A 323 -8.98 -0.31 8.42
C LEU A 323 -7.53 -0.54 8.86
N ALA A 324 -6.57 0.09 8.18
CA ALA A 324 -5.19 0.10 8.64
C ALA A 324 -5.01 1.04 9.83
N VAL A 325 -4.15 0.67 10.79
CA VAL A 325 -3.85 1.53 11.95
C VAL A 325 -2.35 1.79 12.07
N ILE A 326 -1.95 3.04 12.26
CA ILE A 326 -0.65 3.41 12.83
C ILE A 326 -0.87 4.00 14.22
N VAL A 327 -0.03 3.58 15.16
CA VAL A 327 0.05 4.12 16.52
C VAL A 327 1.51 4.32 16.93
N PRO A 328 1.81 5.08 17.99
CA PRO A 328 3.15 5.15 18.55
C PRO A 328 3.68 3.76 18.98
N PRO A 329 5.00 3.50 18.87
CA PRO A 329 5.57 2.26 19.37
C PRO A 329 5.33 2.12 20.88
N PRO A 330 4.96 0.93 21.37
CA PRO A 330 4.71 0.73 22.80
C PRO A 330 6.00 0.96 23.59
N ALA A 331 5.88 1.58 24.76
CA ALA A 331 7.02 1.72 25.67
C ALA A 331 7.53 0.35 26.12
N ASP A 332 6.60 -0.55 26.44
CA ASP A 332 6.83 -1.95 26.81
C ASP A 332 6.14 -2.90 25.82
N PRO A 333 6.89 -3.66 25.01
CA PRO A 333 6.35 -4.61 24.04
C PRO A 333 5.48 -5.72 24.65
N SER A 334 5.68 -6.04 25.93
CA SER A 334 4.93 -7.12 26.61
C SER A 334 3.46 -6.74 26.88
N LEU A 335 3.11 -5.47 26.75
CA LEU A 335 1.75 -4.96 26.91
C LEU A 335 0.90 -5.07 25.64
N VAL A 336 1.49 -5.50 24.51
CA VAL A 336 0.79 -5.65 23.23
C VAL A 336 0.76 -7.13 22.84
N ASP A 337 -0.42 -7.71 22.94
CA ASP A 337 -0.67 -9.09 22.55
C ASP A 337 -0.70 -9.25 21.02
N GLU A 338 -0.50 -10.48 20.54
CA GLU A 338 -0.41 -10.82 19.12
C GLU A 338 -1.68 -10.46 18.33
N GLU A 339 -2.85 -10.60 18.96
CA GLU A 339 -4.15 -10.25 18.37
C GLU A 339 -4.27 -8.73 18.11
N VAL A 340 -3.81 -7.90 19.04
CA VAL A 340 -3.79 -6.44 18.87
C VAL A 340 -2.75 -6.05 17.81
N ALA A 341 -1.57 -6.67 17.88
CA ALA A 341 -0.46 -6.41 16.96
C ALA A 341 -0.79 -6.76 15.51
N ALA A 342 -1.64 -7.77 15.25
CA ALA A 342 -2.06 -8.15 13.91
C ALA A 342 -2.71 -6.99 13.13
N HIS A 343 -3.41 -6.09 13.83
CA HIS A 343 -4.17 -4.97 13.25
C HIS A 343 -3.37 -3.68 13.13
N ILE A 344 -2.19 -3.63 13.77
CA ILE A 344 -1.28 -2.50 13.67
C ILE A 344 -0.44 -2.67 12.40
N ARG A 345 -0.54 -1.68 11.51
CA ARG A 345 0.16 -1.66 10.22
C ARG A 345 1.54 -1.00 10.32
N GLY A 346 1.78 -0.17 11.33
CA GLY A 346 3.07 0.47 11.55
C GLY A 346 3.16 1.28 12.84
N TRP A 347 4.38 1.68 13.17
CA TRP A 347 4.69 2.49 14.36
C TRP A 347 5.01 3.93 13.98
N LEU A 348 4.33 4.93 14.57
CA LEU A 348 4.67 6.35 14.40
C LEU A 348 5.66 6.78 15.49
N VAL A 349 6.94 6.94 15.13
CA VAL A 349 7.95 7.40 16.11
C VAL A 349 7.84 8.89 16.43
N GLY A 350 7.24 9.67 15.54
CA GLY A 350 6.98 11.07 15.83
C GLY A 350 6.29 11.82 14.69
N ALA A 351 5.57 12.86 15.09
CA ALA A 351 5.00 13.87 14.21
C ALA A 351 5.84 15.15 14.29
N ALA A 352 5.98 15.86 13.17
CA ALA A 352 6.66 17.16 13.09
C ALA A 352 8.11 17.18 13.66
N LEU A 353 8.92 16.16 13.33
CA LEU A 353 10.29 16.02 13.86
C LEU A 353 11.28 17.04 13.28
N ASP A 354 12.11 17.62 14.14
CA ASP A 354 13.20 18.55 13.78
C ASP A 354 14.60 17.92 13.86
N ARG A 355 15.66 18.65 13.48
CA ARG A 355 17.05 18.14 13.53
C ARG A 355 17.49 17.65 14.92
N SER A 356 17.00 18.26 16.00
CA SER A 356 17.43 17.94 17.36
C SER A 356 16.91 16.58 17.85
N GLN A 357 15.78 16.13 17.29
CA GLN A 357 15.10 14.90 17.67
C GLN A 357 15.57 13.67 16.89
N PHE A 358 16.55 13.81 15.99
CA PHE A 358 17.01 12.72 15.13
C PHE A 358 17.53 11.50 15.92
N GLU A 359 18.41 11.73 16.91
CA GLU A 359 19.01 10.64 17.68
C GLU A 359 17.95 9.87 18.49
N LEU A 360 16.94 10.58 19.01
CA LEU A 360 15.82 9.96 19.73
C LEU A 360 14.99 9.05 18.81
N ALA A 361 14.61 9.56 17.63
CA ALA A 361 13.86 8.79 16.65
C ALA A 361 14.65 7.57 16.13
N ALA A 362 15.96 7.75 15.87
CA ALA A 362 16.82 6.66 15.45
C ALA A 362 16.96 5.58 16.53
N HIS A 363 17.04 5.97 17.80
CA HIS A 363 17.04 5.03 18.92
C HIS A 363 15.72 4.25 19.03
N GLN A 364 14.56 4.92 18.85
CA GLN A 364 13.26 4.25 18.84
C GLN A 364 13.12 3.26 17.67
N VAL A 365 13.62 3.60 16.48
CA VAL A 365 13.67 2.69 15.33
C VAL A 365 14.55 1.48 15.62
N ALA A 366 15.73 1.68 16.23
CA ALA A 366 16.62 0.57 16.59
C ALA A 366 15.95 -0.39 17.59
N ARG A 367 15.20 0.13 18.56
CA ARG A 367 14.40 -0.69 19.50
C ARG A 367 13.36 -1.56 18.81
N ASN A 368 12.75 -1.10 17.70
CA ASN A 368 11.80 -1.91 16.93
C ASN A 368 12.43 -3.20 16.38
N ALA A 369 13.74 -3.22 16.11
CA ALA A 369 14.43 -4.43 15.67
C ALA A 369 14.57 -5.49 16.80
N GLU A 370 14.51 -5.07 18.06
CA GLU A 370 14.57 -5.93 19.25
C GLU A 370 13.20 -6.49 19.63
N TYR A 371 12.12 -6.03 19.00
CA TYR A 371 10.77 -6.50 19.30
C TYR A 371 10.57 -7.97 18.89
N PRO A 372 9.65 -8.70 19.56
CA PRO A 372 9.17 -9.99 19.07
C PRO A 372 8.72 -9.90 17.61
N GLU A 373 8.83 -11.01 16.87
CA GLU A 373 8.58 -11.01 15.42
C GLU A 373 7.20 -10.46 15.03
N TYR A 374 6.16 -10.74 15.84
CA TYR A 374 4.80 -10.26 15.60
C TYR A 374 4.62 -8.73 15.81
N LEU A 375 5.57 -8.07 16.49
CA LEU A 375 5.61 -6.62 16.73
C LEU A 375 6.60 -5.87 15.84
N LYS A 376 7.39 -6.57 15.02
CA LYS A 376 8.26 -5.94 14.02
C LYS A 376 7.41 -5.40 12.87
N LYS A 377 7.02 -4.12 12.99
CA LYS A 377 6.20 -3.42 12.00
C LYS A 377 7.00 -2.31 11.33
N PRO A 378 6.61 -1.88 10.11
CA PRO A 378 7.18 -0.69 9.48
C PRO A 378 7.08 0.54 10.36
N VAL A 379 8.14 1.35 10.37
CA VAL A 379 8.22 2.58 11.14
C VAL A 379 7.94 3.80 10.26
N PHE A 380 7.11 4.69 10.78
CA PHE A 380 6.67 5.93 10.18
C PHE A 380 7.20 7.12 10.99
N ALA A 381 7.58 8.18 10.30
CA ALA A 381 7.94 9.45 10.92
C ALA A 381 7.54 10.61 10.02
N GLU A 382 7.02 11.68 10.59
CA GLU A 382 6.83 12.94 9.88
C GLU A 382 7.96 13.91 10.23
N ALA A 383 8.70 14.36 9.21
CA ALA A 383 9.87 15.21 9.39
C ALA A 383 9.67 16.61 8.82
N LEU A 384 9.87 17.65 9.64
CA LEU A 384 9.91 19.04 9.21
C LEU A 384 11.31 19.43 8.69
N GLU A 385 12.36 18.89 9.32
CA GLU A 385 13.76 19.18 8.99
C GLU A 385 14.55 17.90 8.73
N ASP A 386 15.77 18.05 8.19
CA ASP A 386 16.73 16.94 7.99
C ASP A 386 16.14 15.68 7.31
N ILE A 387 15.20 15.89 6.39
CA ILE A 387 14.46 14.87 5.62
C ILE A 387 15.36 13.72 5.13
N PHE A 388 16.53 14.05 4.58
CA PHE A 388 17.47 13.05 4.08
C PHE A 388 18.02 12.10 5.16
N ARG A 389 18.24 12.59 6.38
CA ARG A 389 18.71 11.75 7.48
C ARG A 389 17.59 10.82 7.95
N TYR A 390 16.39 11.34 8.14
CA TYR A 390 15.24 10.55 8.55
C TYR A 390 14.88 9.47 7.53
N ALA A 391 14.90 9.79 6.22
CA ALA A 391 14.60 8.86 5.13
C ALA A 391 15.49 7.60 5.09
N ARG A 392 16.66 7.63 5.75
CA ARG A 392 17.61 6.50 5.80
C ARG A 392 17.41 5.60 7.02
N VAL A 393 16.61 6.04 7.99
CA VAL A 393 16.42 5.33 9.25
C VAL A 393 15.00 4.76 9.32
N VAL A 394 13.98 5.48 8.86
CA VAL A 394 12.59 5.01 8.89
C VAL A 394 12.18 4.28 7.61
N ASP A 395 11.20 3.39 7.69
CA ASP A 395 10.67 2.69 6.52
C ASP A 395 9.82 3.62 5.64
N ASN A 396 8.97 4.45 6.26
CA ASN A 396 8.05 5.37 5.60
C ASN A 396 8.21 6.79 6.15
N LEU A 397 8.74 7.70 5.33
CA LEU A 397 8.87 9.10 5.70
C LEU A 397 7.65 9.90 5.22
N VAL A 398 7.06 10.67 6.13
CA VAL A 398 5.96 11.59 5.84
C VAL A 398 6.48 13.02 5.74
N ILE A 399 6.14 13.70 4.65
CA ILE A 399 6.47 15.11 4.42
C ILE A 399 5.24 15.97 4.71
N PRO A 400 5.28 16.87 5.70
CA PRO A 400 4.19 17.79 5.95
C PRO A 400 4.13 18.87 4.87
N ALA A 401 3.08 18.85 4.06
CA ALA A 401 2.88 19.92 3.08
C ALA A 401 2.42 21.20 3.80
N PRO A 402 2.98 22.37 3.45
CA PRO A 402 2.52 23.65 3.98
C PRO A 402 1.01 23.81 3.74
N GLY A 403 0.23 24.27 4.72
CA GLY A 403 -1.20 24.50 4.50
C GLY A 403 -1.48 25.61 3.48
N PRO A 404 -2.69 25.69 2.90
CA PRO A 404 -3.06 26.74 1.95
C PRO A 404 -3.11 28.15 2.55
N TYR A 405 -3.06 28.24 3.89
CA TYR A 405 -3.01 29.47 4.66
C TYR A 405 -1.59 29.99 4.90
N SER A 406 -0.57 29.29 4.39
CA SER A 406 0.84 29.71 4.51
C SER A 406 1.22 30.77 3.46
N SER A 407 2.24 31.56 3.75
CA SER A 407 2.77 32.56 2.81
C SER A 407 3.59 31.86 1.71
N GLY A 408 2.98 31.61 0.56
CA GLY A 408 3.66 31.07 -0.62
C GLY A 408 2.75 31.19 -1.84
N ASN A 409 3.22 30.83 -3.02
CA ASN A 409 2.33 30.57 -4.16
C ASN A 409 2.20 29.06 -4.40
N PRO A 410 1.09 28.58 -5.00
CA PRO A 410 0.90 27.15 -5.24
C PRO A 410 2.04 26.54 -6.07
N GLN A 411 2.60 27.30 -7.04
CA GLN A 411 3.71 26.89 -7.90
C GLN A 411 4.97 26.49 -7.15
N GLU A 412 5.45 27.39 -6.31
CA GLU A 412 6.59 27.19 -5.43
C GLU A 412 6.32 26.06 -4.45
N LYS A 413 5.11 25.97 -3.91
CA LYS A 413 4.74 24.87 -3.01
C LYS A 413 4.83 23.51 -3.70
N GLN A 414 4.29 23.37 -4.91
CA GLN A 414 4.35 22.11 -5.65
C GLN A 414 5.79 21.75 -6.01
N ALA A 415 6.57 22.72 -6.48
CA ALA A 415 7.99 22.52 -6.79
C ALA A 415 8.80 22.11 -5.54
N TRP A 416 8.52 22.75 -4.40
CA TRP A 416 9.10 22.41 -3.11
C TRP A 416 8.73 20.98 -2.70
N LEU A 417 7.46 20.60 -2.82
CA LEU A 417 6.97 19.27 -2.44
C LEU A 417 7.65 18.19 -3.30
N VAL A 418 7.68 18.36 -4.63
CA VAL A 418 8.41 17.47 -5.55
C VAL A 418 9.88 17.31 -5.14
N GLY A 419 10.54 18.41 -4.78
CA GLY A 419 11.93 18.39 -4.31
C GLY A 419 12.12 17.61 -2.99
N ARG A 420 11.20 17.79 -2.04
CA ARG A 420 11.21 17.05 -0.77
C ARG A 420 10.94 15.56 -0.96
N MET A 421 9.97 15.21 -1.80
CA MET A 421 9.62 13.83 -2.10
C MET A 421 10.79 13.07 -2.73
N ARG A 422 11.53 13.70 -3.66
CA ARG A 422 12.77 13.12 -4.21
C ARG A 422 13.82 12.86 -3.13
N SER A 423 13.95 13.75 -2.16
CA SER A 423 14.89 13.62 -1.05
C SER A 423 14.48 12.54 -0.04
N ALA A 424 13.19 12.21 -0.01
CA ALA A 424 12.58 11.20 0.87
C ALA A 424 12.57 9.78 0.28
N SER A 425 13.11 9.58 -0.93
CA SER A 425 13.08 8.31 -1.68
C SER A 425 13.92 7.21 -0.98
N GLY A 426 13.37 6.59 0.06
CA GLY A 426 13.84 5.34 0.68
C GLY A 426 13.00 4.14 0.26
N GLY A 427 13.33 2.95 0.77
CA GLY A 427 12.75 1.66 0.32
C GLY A 427 11.23 1.49 0.48
N GLY A 428 10.56 2.23 1.38
CA GLY A 428 9.11 2.11 1.64
C GLY A 428 8.21 3.11 0.90
N GLY A 429 8.78 4.09 0.19
CA GLY A 429 8.03 5.16 -0.45
C GLY A 429 7.69 6.32 0.50
N ALA A 430 7.64 7.53 -0.04
CA ALA A 430 7.38 8.74 0.73
C ALA A 430 5.87 9.06 0.77
N TRP A 431 5.44 9.60 1.91
CA TRP A 431 4.07 10.00 2.20
C TRP A 431 3.99 11.52 2.31
N VAL A 432 2.78 12.06 2.21
CA VAL A 432 2.51 13.48 2.45
C VAL A 432 1.45 13.62 3.52
N SER A 433 1.66 14.50 4.49
CA SER A 433 0.58 14.91 5.40
C SER A 433 -0.02 16.25 4.98
N LEU A 434 -1.34 16.31 5.02
CA LEU A 434 -2.15 17.46 4.61
C LEU A 434 -3.01 17.91 5.78
N VAL A 435 -2.91 19.18 6.16
CA VAL A 435 -3.82 19.76 7.16
C VAL A 435 -5.13 20.11 6.48
N VAL A 436 -6.22 19.49 6.94
CA VAL A 436 -7.56 19.66 6.37
C VAL A 436 -8.28 20.87 6.99
N ASP A 437 -7.95 21.22 8.23
CA ASP A 437 -8.54 22.35 8.93
C ASP A 437 -7.82 23.67 8.66
N PRO A 438 -8.55 24.81 8.68
CA PRO A 438 -7.90 26.10 8.88
C PRO A 438 -7.16 26.13 10.23
N PRO A 439 -6.01 26.84 10.32
CA PRO A 439 -5.29 27.01 11.58
C PRO A 439 -6.20 27.64 12.65
N PRO A 440 -6.25 27.09 13.88
CA PRO A 440 -7.12 27.63 14.94
C PRO A 440 -6.90 29.11 15.23
N ALA A 441 -5.64 29.56 15.24
CA ALA A 441 -5.30 30.97 15.42
C ALA A 441 -5.85 31.88 14.32
N LEU A 442 -5.93 31.39 13.07
CA LEU A 442 -6.54 32.13 11.97
C LEU A 442 -8.06 32.23 12.14
N CYS A 443 -8.71 31.13 12.55
CA CYS A 443 -10.14 31.13 12.85
C CYS A 443 -10.47 32.13 13.95
N GLU A 444 -9.75 32.10 15.07
CA GLU A 444 -9.94 33.02 16.20
C GLU A 444 -9.79 34.48 15.76
N GLN A 445 -8.74 34.80 15.00
CA GLN A 445 -8.51 36.15 14.48
C GLN A 445 -9.67 36.62 13.59
N LEU A 446 -10.15 35.77 12.68
CA LEU A 446 -11.22 36.13 11.76
C LEU A 446 -12.57 36.24 12.46
N VAL A 447 -12.87 35.39 13.44
CA VAL A 447 -14.09 35.50 14.27
C VAL A 447 -14.09 36.84 15.00
N HIS A 448 -12.97 37.23 15.61
CA HIS A 448 -12.87 38.53 16.28
C HIS A 448 -12.97 39.73 15.34
N ALA A 449 -12.45 39.62 14.11
CA ALA A 449 -12.61 40.65 13.11
C ALA A 449 -14.05 40.74 12.59
N ALA A 450 -14.68 39.60 12.30
CA ALA A 450 -16.06 39.51 11.84
C ALA A 450 -17.02 40.12 12.88
N GLN A 451 -16.85 39.82 14.17
CA GLN A 451 -17.64 40.45 15.24
C GLN A 451 -17.65 41.98 15.21
N ARG A 452 -16.61 42.62 14.67
CA ARG A 452 -16.52 44.09 14.55
C ARG A 452 -17.01 44.62 13.20
N VAL A 453 -16.74 43.90 12.12
CA VAL A 453 -16.93 44.41 10.76
C VAL A 453 -18.19 43.83 10.09
N ALA A 454 -18.48 42.55 10.34
CA ALA A 454 -19.61 41.83 9.77
C ALA A 454 -20.04 40.67 10.71
N PRO A 455 -20.81 40.95 11.77
CA PRO A 455 -21.15 39.96 12.80
C PRO A 455 -21.87 38.71 12.27
N ASP A 456 -22.63 38.87 11.18
CA ASP A 456 -23.38 37.78 10.54
C ASP A 456 -22.57 37.04 9.46
N PHE A 457 -21.27 37.34 9.31
CA PHE A 457 -20.42 36.69 8.32
C PHE A 457 -20.05 35.26 8.77
N PRO A 458 -20.32 34.22 7.95
CA PRO A 458 -20.02 32.84 8.32
C PRO A 458 -18.53 32.53 8.14
N VAL A 459 -17.71 32.92 9.13
CA VAL A 459 -16.25 32.82 9.09
C VAL A 459 -15.78 31.39 8.83
N GLU A 460 -16.33 30.41 9.55
CA GLU A 460 -15.86 29.02 9.46
C GLU A 460 -16.16 28.38 8.10
N GLU A 461 -17.36 28.60 7.55
CA GLU A 461 -17.72 28.16 6.20
C GLU A 461 -16.85 28.86 5.14
N SER A 462 -16.56 30.16 5.31
CA SER A 462 -15.71 30.93 4.39
C SER A 462 -14.25 30.49 4.35
N LEU A 463 -13.79 29.78 5.38
CA LEU A 463 -12.42 29.28 5.44
C LEU A 463 -12.28 27.93 4.74
N VAL A 464 -13.36 27.15 4.62
CA VAL A 464 -13.32 25.91 3.88
C VAL A 464 -13.26 26.23 2.39
N ALA A 465 -12.19 25.77 1.73
CA ALA A 465 -12.02 25.86 0.28
C ALA A 465 -12.03 24.45 -0.32
N PRO A 466 -13.22 23.89 -0.62
CA PRO A 466 -13.40 22.51 -1.10
C PRO A 466 -12.44 22.12 -2.24
N MET A 467 -12.45 22.91 -3.31
CA MET A 467 -11.66 22.59 -4.49
C MET A 467 -10.16 22.79 -4.26
N GLN A 468 -9.78 23.66 -3.32
CA GLN A 468 -8.38 23.78 -2.90
C GLN A 468 -7.92 22.51 -2.19
N LEU A 469 -8.70 21.98 -1.24
CA LEU A 469 -8.38 20.72 -0.56
C LEU A 469 -8.22 19.56 -1.57
N ARG A 470 -9.11 19.47 -2.57
CA ARG A 470 -8.96 18.49 -3.64
C ARG A 470 -7.65 18.67 -4.42
N ARG A 471 -7.30 19.90 -4.82
CA ARG A 471 -6.02 20.20 -5.51
C ARG A 471 -4.80 19.88 -4.66
N GLU A 472 -4.86 20.04 -3.35
CA GLU A 472 -3.78 19.65 -2.43
C GLU A 472 -3.56 18.13 -2.43
N ILE A 473 -4.64 17.35 -2.42
CA ILE A 473 -4.60 15.89 -2.53
C ILE A 473 -4.01 15.47 -3.88
N VAL A 474 -4.48 16.06 -4.98
CA VAL A 474 -3.95 15.79 -6.33
C VAL A 474 -2.48 16.20 -6.43
N GLY A 475 -2.12 17.36 -5.89
CA GLY A 475 -0.75 17.86 -5.85
C GLY A 475 0.21 16.93 -5.11
N ALA A 476 -0.23 16.34 -4.00
CA ALA A 476 0.53 15.32 -3.27
C ALA A 476 0.82 14.09 -4.13
N VAL A 477 -0.20 13.56 -4.83
CA VAL A 477 -0.03 12.43 -5.75
C VAL A 477 0.91 12.80 -6.90
N GLN A 478 0.71 13.95 -7.54
CA GLN A 478 1.59 14.45 -8.61
C GLN A 478 3.03 14.65 -8.15
N ALA A 479 3.25 14.97 -6.87
CA ALA A 479 4.60 15.08 -6.29
C ALA A 479 5.27 13.72 -6.03
N GLY A 480 4.53 12.62 -6.15
CA GLY A 480 5.03 11.25 -6.00
C GLY A 480 4.67 10.60 -4.66
N ALA A 481 3.67 11.11 -3.94
CA ALA A 481 3.20 10.49 -2.70
C ALA A 481 2.63 9.09 -2.96
N ARG A 482 3.10 8.12 -2.17
CA ARG A 482 2.57 6.74 -2.15
C ARG A 482 1.57 6.52 -1.00
N GLY A 483 1.29 7.56 -0.21
CA GLY A 483 0.28 7.58 0.83
C GLY A 483 0.05 9.00 1.33
N ILE A 484 -1.17 9.25 1.85
CA ILE A 484 -1.62 10.56 2.32
C ILE A 484 -2.09 10.42 3.76
N TRP A 485 -1.59 11.29 4.64
CA TRP A 485 -2.06 11.42 6.01
C TRP A 485 -2.82 12.75 6.18
N LEU A 486 -4.14 12.65 6.30
CA LEU A 486 -5.03 13.77 6.56
C LEU A 486 -4.97 14.14 8.04
N ARG A 487 -4.47 15.34 8.33
CA ARG A 487 -4.36 15.89 9.68
C ARG A 487 -5.56 16.76 9.99
N THR A 488 -6.16 16.48 11.14
CA THR A 488 -7.26 17.26 11.70
C THR A 488 -6.93 17.73 13.13
N THR A 489 -7.42 18.91 13.45
CA THR A 489 -7.36 19.59 14.74
C THR A 489 -8.65 19.39 15.54
N ARG A 490 -9.77 19.15 14.86
CA ARG A 490 -11.09 18.83 15.44
C ARG A 490 -11.69 17.59 14.77
N PRO A 491 -12.69 16.93 15.36
CA PRO A 491 -13.42 15.85 14.70
C PRO A 491 -13.96 16.29 13.33
N LEU A 492 -13.74 15.48 12.30
CA LEU A 492 -14.21 15.76 10.94
C LEU A 492 -15.74 15.60 10.82
N GLN A 493 -16.35 14.73 11.62
CA GLN A 493 -17.81 14.57 11.73
C GLN A 493 -18.36 15.46 12.86
N ALA A 494 -18.19 16.76 12.75
CA ALA A 494 -19.01 17.70 13.52
C ALA A 494 -20.25 18.06 12.67
N HIS A 495 -21.35 18.43 13.32
CA HIS A 495 -22.66 18.57 12.65
C HIS A 495 -22.82 19.96 12.00
N GLU A 496 -21.71 20.62 11.65
CA GLU A 496 -21.71 21.95 11.06
C GLU A 496 -21.63 21.88 9.52
N PRO A 497 -22.16 22.87 8.79
CA PRO A 497 -22.09 22.89 7.32
C PRO A 497 -20.65 22.78 6.77
N ALA A 498 -19.69 23.42 7.44
CA ALA A 498 -18.27 23.38 7.11
C ALA A 498 -17.65 21.97 7.19
N ASP A 499 -18.18 21.11 8.05
CA ASP A 499 -17.70 19.75 8.25
C ASP A 499 -18.20 18.82 7.16
N ASN A 500 -19.49 18.94 6.83
CA ASN A 500 -20.13 18.18 5.74
C ASN A 500 -19.43 18.46 4.41
N LEU A 501 -19.09 19.73 4.12
CA LEU A 501 -18.35 20.10 2.92
C LEU A 501 -16.99 19.40 2.82
N ARG A 502 -16.23 19.37 3.91
CA ARG A 502 -14.93 18.69 3.94
C ARG A 502 -15.09 17.20 3.74
N ALA A 503 -16.09 16.59 4.38
CA ALA A 503 -16.41 15.18 4.20
C ALA A 503 -16.76 14.84 2.74
N SER A 504 -17.63 15.63 2.09
CA SER A 504 -18.03 15.44 0.69
C SER A 504 -16.84 15.57 -0.27
N VAL A 505 -15.97 16.56 -0.08
CA VAL A 505 -14.74 16.71 -0.89
C VAL A 505 -13.76 15.57 -0.69
N LEU A 506 -13.61 15.11 0.55
CA LEU A 506 -12.73 13.98 0.86
C LEU A 506 -13.23 12.70 0.21
N ARG A 507 -14.53 12.40 0.30
CA ARG A 507 -15.16 11.25 -0.36
C ARG A 507 -15.00 11.30 -1.88
N TRP A 508 -15.22 12.47 -2.48
CA TRP A 508 -14.98 12.65 -3.91
C TRP A 508 -13.49 12.41 -4.27
N SER A 509 -12.57 12.97 -3.49
CA SER A 509 -11.14 12.83 -3.74
C SER A 509 -10.63 11.41 -3.53
N THR A 510 -11.12 10.67 -2.53
CA THR A 510 -10.75 9.26 -2.30
C THR A 510 -11.32 8.34 -3.37
N ASN A 511 -12.47 8.66 -3.96
CA ASN A 511 -12.99 7.97 -5.14
C ASN A 511 -12.05 8.15 -6.34
N ASP A 512 -11.51 9.34 -6.56
CA ASP A 512 -10.48 9.58 -7.59
C ASP A 512 -9.18 8.81 -7.29
N LEU A 513 -8.70 8.83 -6.05
CA LEU A 513 -7.49 8.09 -5.66
C LEU A 513 -7.66 6.58 -5.81
N THR A 514 -8.86 6.05 -5.54
CA THR A 514 -9.19 4.65 -5.75
C THR A 514 -9.14 4.29 -7.24
N LEU A 515 -9.69 5.15 -8.10
CA LEU A 515 -9.60 4.99 -9.55
C LEU A 515 -8.14 5.00 -10.03
N TRP A 516 -7.32 5.91 -9.51
CA TRP A 516 -5.92 6.07 -9.92
C TRP A 516 -4.98 5.02 -9.31
N GLY A 517 -5.44 4.32 -8.28
CA GLY A 517 -4.65 3.43 -7.44
C GLY A 517 -3.71 2.47 -8.16
N PRO A 518 -4.16 1.72 -9.18
CA PRO A 518 -3.30 0.80 -9.91
C PRO A 518 -2.02 1.47 -10.42
N TRP A 519 -2.16 2.63 -11.06
CA TRP A 519 -1.03 3.40 -11.60
C TRP A 519 -0.21 4.09 -10.51
N VAL A 520 -0.88 4.70 -9.52
CA VAL A 520 -0.21 5.49 -8.47
C VAL A 520 0.55 4.60 -7.50
N MET A 521 0.15 3.34 -7.30
CA MET A 521 0.80 2.44 -6.35
C MET A 521 1.82 1.50 -6.99
N ALA A 522 1.56 1.03 -8.21
CA ALA A 522 2.41 0.03 -8.85
C ALA A 522 2.91 0.43 -10.25
N GLY A 523 2.43 1.56 -10.78
CA GLY A 523 2.97 2.16 -11.99
C GLY A 523 4.31 2.86 -11.78
N ASN A 524 5.05 2.97 -12.89
CA ASN A 524 6.30 3.72 -12.97
C ASN A 524 6.02 5.16 -13.42
N PRO A 525 6.62 6.19 -12.80
CA PRO A 525 6.42 7.57 -13.23
C PRO A 525 6.96 7.79 -14.65
N LEU A 526 6.23 8.59 -15.43
CA LEU A 526 6.61 9.04 -16.76
C LEU A 526 6.86 10.55 -16.77
N PRO A 527 7.62 11.07 -17.75
CA PRO A 527 7.63 12.49 -18.05
C PRO A 527 6.20 13.01 -18.32
N PRO A 528 5.86 14.22 -17.86
CA PRO A 528 4.56 14.82 -18.12
C PRO A 528 4.36 15.13 -19.62
N PRO A 529 3.10 15.34 -20.08
CA PRO A 529 2.81 15.74 -21.45
C PRO A 529 3.41 17.11 -21.75
N GLU A 530 3.63 17.37 -23.03
CA GLU A 530 3.70 18.74 -23.52
C GLU A 530 2.31 19.36 -23.43
N ILE A 531 2.21 20.55 -22.84
CA ILE A 531 0.96 21.28 -22.67
C ILE A 531 1.21 22.69 -23.19
N ASP A 532 0.31 23.22 -24.01
CA ASP A 532 0.39 24.56 -24.58
C ASP A 532 -0.03 25.68 -23.62
N SER A 533 0.09 25.44 -22.31
CA SER A 533 -0.20 26.41 -21.26
C SER A 533 0.85 26.36 -20.14
N PRO A 534 1.37 27.52 -19.70
CA PRO A 534 2.25 27.59 -18.52
C PRO A 534 1.47 27.46 -17.20
N TYR A 535 0.15 27.47 -17.24
CA TYR A 535 -0.72 27.49 -16.07
C TYR A 535 -1.26 26.12 -15.70
N TRP A 536 -0.84 25.06 -16.38
CA TRP A 536 -1.21 23.69 -16.09
C TRP A 536 0.00 22.87 -15.72
N THR A 537 -0.23 21.94 -14.79
CA THR A 537 0.78 20.96 -14.40
C THR A 537 0.21 19.57 -14.55
N ALA A 538 1.08 18.62 -14.84
CA ALA A 538 0.70 17.24 -15.08
C ALA A 538 1.68 16.29 -14.42
N ALA A 539 1.17 15.11 -14.07
CA ALA A 539 1.97 13.95 -13.77
C ALA A 539 1.41 12.75 -14.52
N ALA A 540 2.27 11.78 -14.79
CA ALA A 540 1.89 10.60 -15.52
C ALA A 540 2.60 9.35 -15.02
N TRP A 541 1.94 8.21 -15.24
CA TRP A 541 2.41 6.90 -14.81
C TRP A 541 2.13 5.86 -15.88
N ALA A 542 3.07 4.93 -16.08
CA ALA A 542 2.91 3.76 -16.92
C ALA A 542 2.69 2.53 -16.06
N LEU A 543 1.67 1.74 -16.42
CA LEU A 543 1.47 0.42 -15.87
C LEU A 543 1.06 -0.57 -16.96
N GLU A 544 1.86 -1.62 -17.13
CA GLU A 544 1.64 -2.66 -18.15
C GLU A 544 1.35 -2.02 -19.53
N ASN A 545 0.13 -2.24 -20.03
CA ASN A 545 -0.39 -1.73 -21.29
C ASN A 545 -1.34 -0.54 -21.12
N SER A 546 -1.10 0.28 -20.11
CA SER A 546 -1.86 1.50 -19.85
C SER A 546 -0.99 2.62 -19.32
N GLN A 547 -1.47 3.85 -19.48
CA GLN A 547 -0.86 5.02 -18.86
C GLN A 547 -1.96 5.89 -18.26
N LEU A 548 -1.68 6.50 -17.11
CA LEU A 548 -2.52 7.51 -16.47
C LEU A 548 -1.83 8.87 -16.61
N VAL A 549 -2.60 9.90 -16.95
CA VAL A 549 -2.16 11.29 -16.96
C VAL A 549 -3.17 12.09 -16.14
N VAL A 550 -2.69 12.81 -15.12
CA VAL A 550 -3.51 13.68 -14.27
C VAL A 550 -3.00 15.10 -14.38
N LEU A 551 -3.87 16.04 -14.71
CA LEU A 551 -3.56 17.46 -14.82
C LEU A 551 -4.41 18.29 -13.85
N GLN A 552 -3.85 19.41 -13.43
CA GLN A 552 -4.56 20.42 -12.68
C GLN A 552 -4.00 21.81 -13.01
N PRO A 553 -4.82 22.88 -12.91
CA PRO A 553 -4.35 24.23 -13.06
C PRO A 553 -3.42 24.59 -11.91
N HIS A 554 -2.57 25.58 -12.15
CA HIS A 554 -1.55 26.04 -11.22
C HIS A 554 -1.21 27.50 -11.44
N ARG A 555 -2.19 28.38 -11.23
CA ARG A 555 -1.97 29.83 -11.40
C ARG A 555 -1.50 30.49 -10.11
N PRO A 556 -0.66 31.54 -10.22
CA PRO A 556 -0.30 32.37 -9.08
C PRO A 556 -1.55 32.99 -8.42
N ALA A 557 -1.55 33.06 -7.08
CA ALA A 557 -2.57 33.71 -6.26
C ALA A 557 -3.96 33.04 -6.13
N GLU A 558 -4.12 31.78 -6.54
CA GLU A 558 -5.41 31.04 -6.48
C GLU A 558 -5.64 30.21 -5.20
N TRP A 559 -5.27 30.72 -4.02
CA TRP A 559 -5.43 29.94 -2.78
C TRP A 559 -6.88 29.80 -2.29
N PHE A 560 -7.75 30.77 -2.62
CA PHE A 560 -9.12 30.88 -2.09
C PHE A 560 -10.13 31.24 -3.19
N GLY A 561 -9.89 30.75 -4.39
CA GLY A 561 -10.70 31.00 -5.57
C GLY A 561 -9.91 30.73 -6.83
N GLN A 562 -10.55 30.09 -7.80
CA GLN A 562 -10.02 29.87 -9.13
C GLN A 562 -10.37 31.04 -10.03
N THR A 563 -9.43 31.40 -10.90
CA THR A 563 -9.78 32.22 -12.06
C THR A 563 -10.44 31.34 -13.10
N ASP A 564 -11.44 31.88 -13.81
CA ASP A 564 -11.96 31.27 -15.04
C ASP A 564 -10.76 30.83 -15.89
N PRO A 565 -10.63 29.54 -16.26
CA PRO A 565 -9.58 29.13 -17.16
C PRO A 565 -9.73 29.97 -18.44
N ALA A 566 -8.90 31.01 -18.57
CA ALA A 566 -8.82 31.80 -19.81
C ALA A 566 -8.65 30.91 -21.06
N GLU A 567 -8.15 29.70 -20.85
CA GLU A 567 -8.05 28.61 -21.81
C GLU A 567 -9.36 27.81 -21.86
N ARG A 568 -10.16 28.11 -22.88
CA ARG A 568 -11.31 27.26 -23.27
C ARG A 568 -10.87 25.96 -23.95
N GLU A 569 -9.63 25.91 -24.39
CA GLU A 569 -9.02 24.76 -25.06
C GLU A 569 -7.61 24.54 -24.51
N LEU A 570 -7.26 23.28 -24.30
CA LEU A 570 -5.92 22.84 -23.92
C LEU A 570 -5.42 21.82 -24.94
N ASN A 571 -4.24 22.04 -25.54
CA ASN A 571 -3.63 21.10 -26.46
C ASN A 571 -2.52 20.30 -25.77
N LEU A 572 -2.64 18.97 -25.84
CA LEU A 572 -1.67 18.06 -25.23
C LEU A 572 -0.87 17.34 -26.31
N GLY A 573 0.45 17.30 -26.13
CA GLY A 573 1.39 16.49 -26.89
C GLY A 573 1.95 15.36 -26.03
N TRP A 574 1.82 14.12 -26.50
CA TRP A 574 2.23 12.94 -25.75
C TRP A 574 3.22 12.10 -26.56
N ALA A 575 4.49 12.17 -26.17
CA ALA A 575 5.59 11.45 -26.82
C ALA A 575 5.66 9.97 -26.45
N ALA A 576 5.13 9.59 -25.28
CA ALA A 576 5.11 8.21 -24.80
C ALA A 576 3.88 7.41 -25.27
N ALA A 577 3.15 7.92 -26.27
CA ALA A 577 1.93 7.30 -26.76
C ALA A 577 2.25 5.96 -27.44
N LEU A 578 1.69 4.88 -26.92
CA LEU A 578 1.88 3.56 -27.50
C LEU A 578 0.97 3.40 -28.75
N PRO A 579 1.48 2.85 -29.87
CA PRO A 579 0.69 2.71 -31.09
C PRO A 579 -0.60 1.91 -30.84
N ASN A 580 -1.68 2.25 -31.53
CA ASN A 580 -3.00 1.58 -31.47
C ASN A 580 -3.72 1.66 -30.11
N ARG A 581 -3.48 2.70 -29.29
CA ARG A 581 -4.20 2.94 -28.04
C ARG A 581 -5.22 4.06 -28.13
N HIS A 582 -6.24 3.99 -27.28
CA HIS A 582 -7.26 5.02 -27.14
C HIS A 582 -6.91 5.95 -25.99
N VAL A 583 -7.14 7.25 -26.19
CA VAL A 583 -7.07 8.25 -25.11
C VAL A 583 -8.48 8.45 -24.59
N LEU A 584 -8.66 8.24 -23.29
CA LEU A 584 -9.94 8.26 -22.60
C LEU A 584 -9.89 9.36 -21.54
N ARG A 585 -10.78 10.35 -21.62
CA ARG A 585 -11.00 11.39 -20.61
C ARG A 585 -12.01 10.89 -19.58
N LEU A 586 -11.70 11.03 -18.29
CA LEU A 586 -12.50 10.51 -17.17
C LEU A 586 -13.08 11.62 -16.26
N SER A 587 -12.76 12.88 -16.56
CA SER A 587 -12.95 14.04 -15.68
C SER A 587 -14.40 14.37 -15.31
N TRP A 588 -15.37 13.81 -16.04
CA TRP A 588 -16.81 14.03 -15.84
C TRP A 588 -17.51 12.80 -15.26
N GLY A 589 -16.81 11.91 -14.57
CA GLY A 589 -17.41 10.70 -14.00
C GLY A 589 -17.93 9.73 -15.06
N SER A 590 -17.47 9.86 -16.30
CA SER A 590 -17.81 9.02 -17.44
C SER A 590 -16.61 8.86 -18.35
N VAL A 591 -16.63 7.83 -19.20
CA VAL A 591 -15.57 7.58 -20.18
C VAL A 591 -15.89 8.34 -21.46
N GLN A 592 -15.10 9.38 -21.76
CA GLN A 592 -15.15 10.09 -23.05
C GLN A 592 -13.92 9.72 -23.88
N ARG A 593 -14.12 9.15 -25.07
CA ARG A 593 -13.03 8.85 -25.98
C ARG A 593 -12.60 10.11 -26.75
N MET A 594 -11.31 10.43 -26.70
CA MET A 594 -10.75 11.60 -27.36
C MET A 594 -10.41 11.32 -28.82
N SER A 595 -10.55 12.35 -29.66
CA SER A 595 -10.02 12.35 -31.03
C SER A 595 -8.52 12.64 -30.98
N VAL A 596 -7.71 11.70 -31.47
CA VAL A 596 -6.25 11.76 -31.39
C VAL A 596 -5.64 11.89 -32.77
N GLN A 597 -4.85 12.93 -32.97
CA GLN A 597 -4.02 13.13 -34.16
C GLN A 597 -2.62 12.57 -33.90
N TRP A 598 -2.06 11.85 -34.88
CA TRP A 598 -0.73 11.27 -34.77
C TRP A 598 0.23 12.01 -35.68
N GLU A 599 1.19 12.74 -35.10
CA GLU A 599 2.19 13.51 -35.83
C GLU A 599 3.59 13.15 -35.34
N ARG A 600 4.48 12.76 -36.26
CA ARG A 600 5.90 12.47 -35.96
C ARG A 600 6.10 11.49 -34.79
N GLY A 601 5.18 10.55 -34.60
CA GLY A 601 5.23 9.56 -33.51
C GLY A 601 4.73 10.06 -32.15
N GLN A 602 4.20 11.28 -32.05
CA GLN A 602 3.52 11.80 -30.87
C GLN A 602 2.00 11.77 -31.07
N ALA A 603 1.26 11.43 -30.02
CA ALA A 603 -0.19 11.60 -29.99
C ALA A 603 -0.52 13.04 -29.57
N ARG A 604 -1.47 13.67 -30.25
CA ARG A 604 -1.99 15.00 -29.92
C ARG A 604 -3.51 14.98 -29.81
N TRP A 605 -4.04 15.64 -28.80
CA TRP A 605 -5.48 15.84 -28.66
C TRP A 605 -5.76 17.19 -28.00
N THR A 606 -6.94 17.72 -28.28
CA THR A 606 -7.44 18.99 -27.74
C THR A 606 -8.51 18.69 -26.70
N VAL A 607 -8.49 19.41 -25.59
CA VAL A 607 -9.46 19.33 -24.50
C VAL A 607 -10.26 20.61 -24.50
N GLU A 608 -11.52 20.51 -24.90
CA GLU A 608 -12.48 21.60 -24.79
C GLU A 608 -13.05 21.67 -23.36
N ASP A 609 -13.15 22.89 -22.84
CA ASP A 609 -13.61 23.23 -21.49
C ASP A 609 -12.97 22.33 -20.42
N PRO A 610 -11.69 22.55 -20.09
CA PRO A 610 -10.99 21.69 -19.14
C PRO A 610 -11.59 21.83 -17.72
N ALA A 611 -11.79 20.69 -17.06
CA ALA A 611 -12.22 20.56 -15.68
C ALA A 611 -11.09 20.96 -14.72
N PRO A 612 -11.40 21.39 -13.48
CA PRO A 612 -10.39 21.76 -12.47
C PRO A 612 -9.36 20.66 -12.14
N VAL A 613 -9.70 19.39 -12.42
CA VAL A 613 -8.76 18.26 -12.44
C VAL A 613 -9.08 17.42 -13.66
N GLU A 614 -8.13 17.30 -14.57
CA GLU A 614 -8.27 16.49 -15.78
C GLU A 614 -7.60 15.13 -15.59
N THR A 615 -8.30 14.06 -15.94
CA THR A 615 -7.78 12.69 -15.89
C THR A 615 -7.90 12.04 -17.25
N PHE A 616 -6.78 11.56 -17.78
CA PHE A 616 -6.72 10.76 -19.01
C PHE A 616 -6.13 9.39 -18.74
N VAL A 617 -6.71 8.37 -19.38
CA VAL A 617 -6.13 7.04 -19.47
C VAL A 617 -5.84 6.70 -20.92
N ILE A 618 -4.64 6.23 -21.19
CA ILE A 618 -4.18 5.82 -22.52
C ILE A 618 -4.04 4.29 -22.51
N ALA A 619 -5.04 3.60 -23.05
CA ALA A 619 -5.13 2.14 -23.00
C ALA A 619 -5.83 1.57 -24.24
N SER A 620 -5.56 0.30 -24.52
CA SER A 620 -6.31 -0.53 -25.47
C SER A 620 -6.73 -1.88 -24.87
N ASP A 621 -6.43 -2.11 -23.58
CA ASP A 621 -6.73 -3.35 -22.87
C ASP A 621 -8.15 -3.29 -22.27
N ASP A 622 -9.00 -4.25 -22.64
CA ASP A 622 -10.37 -4.38 -22.13
C ASP A 622 -10.44 -4.52 -20.61
N ARG A 623 -9.40 -5.03 -19.95
CA ARG A 623 -9.37 -5.15 -18.48
C ARG A 623 -9.33 -3.77 -17.81
N VAL A 624 -8.54 -2.86 -18.36
CA VAL A 624 -8.42 -1.47 -17.88
C VAL A 624 -9.73 -0.74 -18.09
N LEU A 625 -10.34 -0.90 -19.27
CA LEU A 625 -11.66 -0.35 -19.57
C LEU A 625 -12.72 -0.86 -18.61
N ARG A 626 -12.81 -2.18 -18.40
CA ARG A 626 -13.77 -2.78 -17.46
C ARG A 626 -13.56 -2.29 -16.03
N PHE A 627 -12.32 -2.13 -15.59
CA PHE A 627 -12.00 -1.57 -14.27
C PHE A 627 -12.52 -0.13 -14.15
N ILE A 628 -12.19 0.74 -15.10
CA ILE A 628 -12.62 2.14 -15.11
C ILE A 628 -14.15 2.25 -15.14
N GLU A 629 -14.79 1.54 -16.07
CA GLU A 629 -16.25 1.57 -16.22
C GLU A 629 -16.96 1.03 -14.98
N LYS A 630 -16.43 -0.01 -14.35
CA LYS A 630 -16.97 -0.53 -13.09
C LYS A 630 -16.86 0.52 -11.99
N HIS A 631 -15.68 1.08 -11.77
CA HIS A 631 -15.45 2.07 -10.72
C HIS A 631 -16.31 3.33 -10.91
N LEU A 632 -16.38 3.86 -12.14
CA LEU A 632 -17.22 5.03 -12.44
C LEU A 632 -18.71 4.72 -12.26
N ARG A 633 -19.17 3.52 -12.65
CA ARG A 633 -20.57 3.11 -12.42
C ARG A 633 -20.92 3.05 -10.93
N GLU A 634 -19.97 2.66 -10.09
CA GLU A 634 -20.16 2.52 -8.64
C GLU A 634 -20.08 3.86 -7.90
N THR A 635 -19.24 4.81 -8.36
CA THR A 635 -18.88 6.01 -7.57
C THR A 635 -19.33 7.34 -8.19
N ALA A 636 -19.55 7.42 -9.51
CA ALA A 636 -19.70 8.71 -10.18
C ALA A 636 -20.94 9.50 -9.74
N ALA A 637 -22.06 8.82 -9.45
CA ALA A 637 -23.28 9.48 -8.99
C ALA A 637 -23.10 10.12 -7.60
N GLU A 638 -22.40 9.44 -6.70
CA GLU A 638 -22.07 9.95 -5.36
C GLU A 638 -21.09 11.12 -5.46
N SER A 639 -20.00 10.96 -6.23
CA SER A 639 -19.04 12.04 -6.48
C SER A 639 -19.70 13.28 -7.12
N ALA A 640 -20.70 13.09 -7.99
CA ALA A 640 -21.45 14.20 -8.57
C ALA A 640 -22.34 14.90 -7.53
N ALA A 641 -22.96 14.16 -6.60
CA ALA A 641 -23.73 14.75 -5.52
C ALA A 641 -22.84 15.59 -4.59
N ASP A 642 -21.67 15.05 -4.21
CA ASP A 642 -20.68 15.73 -3.36
C ASP A 642 -20.16 17.01 -3.99
N MET A 643 -19.86 16.95 -5.29
CA MET A 643 -19.46 18.10 -6.08
C MET A 643 -20.57 19.17 -6.10
N LEU A 644 -21.84 18.79 -6.31
CA LEU A 644 -22.95 19.74 -6.33
C LEU A 644 -23.22 20.38 -4.97
N GLU A 645 -22.97 19.66 -3.87
CA GLU A 645 -23.03 20.23 -2.51
C GLU A 645 -21.95 21.30 -2.31
N SER A 646 -20.71 21.00 -2.71
CA SER A 646 -19.61 21.97 -2.70
C SER A 646 -19.95 23.24 -3.49
N ALA A 647 -20.42 23.08 -4.73
CA ALA A 647 -20.72 24.22 -5.59
C ALA A 647 -21.91 25.05 -5.11
N ALA A 648 -22.87 24.44 -4.40
CA ALA A 648 -23.98 25.17 -3.81
C ALA A 648 -23.51 26.09 -2.67
N VAL A 649 -22.50 25.68 -1.91
CA VAL A 649 -21.91 26.52 -0.86
C VAL A 649 -21.05 27.63 -1.46
N ASP A 650 -20.25 27.32 -2.48
CA ASP A 650 -19.47 28.34 -3.20
C ASP A 650 -20.41 29.40 -3.83
N LEU A 651 -21.56 28.99 -4.37
CA LEU A 651 -22.61 29.93 -4.81
C LEU A 651 -23.12 30.80 -3.66
N SER A 652 -23.43 30.21 -2.49
CA SER A 652 -23.92 30.98 -1.34
C SER A 652 -22.91 32.04 -0.90
N MET A 653 -21.62 31.68 -0.86
CA MET A 653 -20.54 32.60 -0.54
C MET A 653 -20.38 33.70 -1.59
N ALA A 654 -20.39 33.33 -2.88
CA ALA A 654 -20.32 34.29 -3.98
C ALA A 654 -21.49 35.29 -3.94
N ALA A 655 -22.72 34.81 -3.70
CA ALA A 655 -23.91 35.64 -3.61
C ALA A 655 -23.83 36.63 -2.43
N ARG A 656 -23.34 36.19 -1.26
CA ARG A 656 -23.11 37.06 -0.09
C ARG A 656 -22.08 38.15 -0.39
N LEU A 657 -20.98 37.81 -1.07
CA LEU A 657 -19.96 38.79 -1.44
C LEU A 657 -20.47 39.82 -2.43
N VAL A 658 -21.23 39.41 -3.45
CA VAL A 658 -21.84 40.32 -4.43
C VAL A 658 -22.86 41.25 -3.75
N ALA A 659 -23.67 40.73 -2.83
CA ALA A 659 -24.61 41.53 -2.05
C ALA A 659 -23.88 42.57 -1.17
N ALA A 660 -22.83 42.16 -0.46
CA ALA A 660 -22.04 43.05 0.38
C ALA A 660 -21.36 44.18 -0.43
N GLN A 661 -20.83 43.89 -1.62
CA GLN A 661 -20.27 44.89 -2.52
C GLN A 661 -21.33 45.89 -3.01
N SER A 662 -22.51 45.39 -3.38
CA SER A 662 -23.63 46.22 -3.84
C SER A 662 -24.12 47.18 -2.74
N ASP A 663 -24.19 46.73 -1.48
CA ASP A 663 -24.56 47.57 -0.34
C ASP A 663 -23.55 48.70 -0.07
N VAL A 664 -22.25 48.42 -0.22
CA VAL A 664 -21.20 49.43 -0.08
C VAL A 664 -21.30 50.49 -1.17
N GLU A 665 -21.57 50.11 -2.41
CA GLU A 665 -21.76 51.04 -3.53
C GLU A 665 -23.00 51.93 -3.36
N MET A 666 -24.10 51.36 -2.86
CA MET A 666 -25.33 52.11 -2.56
C MET A 666 -25.15 53.12 -1.42
N ARG A 667 -24.31 52.81 -0.42
CA ARG A 667 -23.95 53.76 0.66
C ARG A 667 -22.92 54.81 0.22
N GLY A 668 -22.02 54.47 -0.71
CA GLY A 668 -21.01 55.38 -1.25
C GLY A 668 -21.58 56.46 -2.18
N THR A 669 -22.69 56.18 -2.85
CA THR A 669 -23.38 57.13 -3.75
C THR A 669 -24.14 58.24 -3.03
N THR A 670 -24.27 58.19 -1.70
CA THR A 670 -24.96 59.23 -0.90
C THR A 670 -24.06 60.41 -0.51
N ILE A 671 -22.74 60.33 -0.71
CA ILE A 671 -21.79 61.41 -0.43
C ILE A 671 -21.39 62.12 -1.74
N GLY A 672 -22.27 63.01 -2.20
CA GLY A 672 -21.94 64.16 -3.06
C GLY A 672 -21.21 63.89 -4.39
N GLY A 673 -21.89 63.35 -5.40
CA GLY A 673 -21.39 63.31 -6.78
C GLY A 673 -22.50 63.06 -7.81
N ARG A 674 -22.51 63.83 -8.90
CA ARG A 674 -23.53 63.81 -9.98
C ARG A 674 -23.80 62.41 -10.57
N PRO A 675 -25.03 62.14 -11.08
CA PRO A 675 -25.37 60.90 -11.77
C PRO A 675 -24.78 60.91 -13.20
N GLY A 676 -23.51 60.55 -13.31
CA GLY A 676 -22.92 60.01 -14.54
C GLY A 676 -22.84 58.49 -14.43
N ALA A 677 -23.05 57.77 -15.54
CA ALA A 677 -23.03 56.30 -15.60
C ALA A 677 -21.88 55.72 -14.78
N ASN A 678 -22.20 55.18 -13.61
CA ASN A 678 -21.21 54.74 -12.65
C ASN A 678 -20.72 53.34 -13.07
N PRO A 679 -19.46 53.14 -13.49
CA PRO A 679 -18.95 51.83 -13.88
C PRO A 679 -19.11 50.77 -12.77
N ALA A 680 -19.19 51.19 -11.50
CA ALA A 680 -19.51 50.34 -10.35
C ALA A 680 -20.93 49.73 -10.42
N ALA A 681 -21.95 50.54 -10.71
CA ALA A 681 -23.33 50.06 -10.87
C ALA A 681 -23.48 49.08 -12.04
N SER A 682 -22.71 49.24 -13.11
CA SER A 682 -22.65 48.27 -14.22
C SER A 682 -21.96 46.97 -13.81
N GLN A 683 -20.92 47.01 -12.96
CA GLN A 683 -20.26 45.81 -12.43
C GLN A 683 -21.15 45.03 -11.46
N ALA A 684 -21.90 45.71 -10.59
CA ALA A 684 -22.88 45.07 -9.71
C ALA A 684 -23.99 44.34 -10.48
N VAL A 685 -24.54 44.95 -11.54
CA VAL A 685 -25.54 44.31 -12.42
C VAL A 685 -24.97 43.09 -13.15
N VAL A 686 -23.71 43.16 -13.62
CA VAL A 686 -23.03 42.02 -14.24
C VAL A 686 -22.82 40.88 -13.23
N ALA A 687 -22.41 41.18 -12.01
CA ALA A 687 -22.22 40.19 -10.96
C ALA A 687 -23.53 39.49 -10.55
N VAL A 688 -24.64 40.22 -10.46
CA VAL A 688 -25.98 39.62 -10.21
C VAL A 688 -26.40 38.69 -11.35
N GLY A 689 -26.13 39.05 -12.61
CA GLY A 689 -26.39 38.18 -13.76
C GLY A 689 -25.52 36.91 -13.76
N GLU A 690 -24.27 37.00 -13.30
CA GLU A 690 -23.41 35.84 -13.09
C GLU A 690 -23.99 34.88 -12.02
N ILE A 691 -24.50 35.40 -10.89
CA ILE A 691 -25.17 34.60 -9.85
C ILE A 691 -26.38 33.84 -10.41
N GLN A 692 -27.26 34.51 -11.16
CA GLN A 692 -28.42 33.85 -11.80
C GLN A 692 -28.01 32.75 -12.78
N THR A 693 -26.89 32.96 -13.49
CA THR A 693 -26.33 31.94 -14.40
C THR A 693 -25.84 30.72 -13.61
N ILE A 694 -25.16 30.92 -12.48
CA ILE A 694 -24.68 29.84 -11.61
C ILE A 694 -25.87 29.06 -11.04
N GLU A 695 -26.91 29.73 -10.56
CA GLU A 695 -28.15 29.11 -10.08
C GLU A 695 -28.81 28.23 -11.15
N MET A 696 -28.92 28.75 -12.38
CA MET A 696 -29.46 28.01 -13.52
C MET A 696 -28.63 26.76 -13.81
N LEU A 697 -27.30 26.87 -13.84
CA LEU A 697 -26.40 25.74 -14.08
C LEU A 697 -26.54 24.66 -13.00
N LEU A 698 -26.58 25.04 -11.72
CA LEU A 698 -26.78 24.09 -10.61
C LEU A 698 -28.14 23.40 -10.68
N GLU A 699 -29.20 24.11 -11.03
CA GLU A 699 -30.52 23.49 -11.18
C GLU A 699 -30.57 22.52 -12.36
N GLN A 700 -29.95 22.86 -13.49
CA GLN A 700 -29.79 21.95 -14.62
C GLN A 700 -28.94 20.72 -14.24
N ALA A 701 -27.86 20.91 -13.49
CA ALA A 701 -27.00 19.83 -13.02
C ALA A 701 -27.74 18.87 -12.09
N ARG A 702 -28.53 19.41 -11.14
CA ARG A 702 -29.38 18.60 -10.25
C ARG A 702 -30.44 17.82 -11.03
N ARG A 703 -31.03 18.41 -12.07
CA ARG A 703 -31.97 17.69 -12.96
C ARG A 703 -31.27 16.56 -13.71
N ALA A 704 -30.09 16.81 -14.25
CA ALA A 704 -29.28 15.82 -14.94
C ALA A 704 -28.92 14.64 -14.02
N LEU A 705 -28.56 14.92 -12.76
CA LEU A 705 -28.28 13.87 -11.76
C LEU A 705 -29.55 13.05 -11.47
N ARG A 706 -30.71 13.70 -11.27
CA ARG A 706 -32.00 13.03 -11.06
C ARG A 706 -32.42 12.16 -12.25
N SER A 707 -32.06 12.53 -13.47
CA SER A 707 -32.35 11.74 -14.68
C SER A 707 -31.28 10.70 -15.00
N GLY A 708 -30.25 10.54 -14.16
CA GLY A 708 -29.15 9.59 -14.36
C GLY A 708 -28.07 10.04 -15.35
N SER A 709 -28.10 11.27 -15.87
CA SER A 709 -27.01 11.83 -16.69
C SER A 709 -25.91 12.41 -15.79
N VAL A 710 -25.11 11.52 -15.21
CA VAL A 710 -24.04 11.90 -14.26
C VAL A 710 -22.98 12.79 -14.91
N ALA A 711 -22.63 12.53 -16.17
CA ALA A 711 -21.64 13.32 -16.90
C ALA A 711 -22.08 14.78 -17.10
N ASP A 712 -23.33 14.99 -17.48
CA ASP A 712 -23.88 16.34 -17.60
C ASP A 712 -23.99 17.03 -16.24
N ALA A 713 -24.36 16.29 -15.19
CA ALA A 713 -24.42 16.82 -13.83
C ALA A 713 -23.04 17.33 -13.37
N MET A 714 -21.98 16.53 -13.54
CA MET A 714 -20.61 16.96 -13.19
C MET A 714 -20.15 18.14 -14.04
N ARG A 715 -20.39 18.11 -15.36
CA ARG A 715 -19.96 19.20 -16.26
C ARG A 715 -20.63 20.52 -15.93
N LEU A 716 -21.95 20.53 -15.77
CA LEU A 716 -22.72 21.72 -15.42
C LEU A 716 -22.40 22.21 -14.00
N GLY A 717 -22.27 21.28 -13.06
CA GLY A 717 -21.90 21.58 -11.68
C GLY A 717 -20.53 22.24 -11.59
N LEU A 718 -19.51 21.67 -12.20
CA LEU A 718 -18.15 22.23 -12.17
C LEU A 718 -18.08 23.57 -12.91
N ALA A 719 -18.84 23.75 -13.99
CA ALA A 719 -18.97 25.05 -14.64
C ALA A 719 -19.59 26.11 -13.69
N ALA A 720 -20.56 25.71 -12.86
CA ALA A 720 -21.15 26.59 -11.85
C ALA A 720 -20.14 26.91 -10.73
N ASP A 721 -19.43 25.89 -10.23
CA ASP A 721 -18.40 26.00 -9.20
C ASP A 721 -17.26 26.95 -9.62
N THR A 722 -16.67 26.74 -10.79
CA THR A 722 -15.60 27.58 -11.34
C THR A 722 -16.04 29.05 -11.45
N ARG A 723 -17.29 29.30 -11.86
CA ARG A 723 -17.84 30.66 -11.93
C ARG A 723 -18.00 31.28 -10.54
N ALA A 724 -18.53 30.54 -9.57
CA ALA A 724 -18.63 31.02 -8.19
C ALA A 724 -17.26 31.34 -7.60
N GLN A 725 -16.27 30.46 -7.80
CA GLN A 725 -14.89 30.68 -7.37
C GLN A 725 -14.23 31.86 -8.08
N THR A 726 -14.57 32.12 -9.35
CA THR A 726 -14.11 33.30 -10.09
C THR A 726 -14.62 34.59 -9.46
N ILE A 727 -15.88 34.63 -9.03
CA ILE A 727 -16.44 35.78 -8.29
C ILE A 727 -15.65 36.00 -6.99
N MET A 728 -15.44 34.94 -6.21
CA MET A 728 -14.68 35.01 -4.95
C MET A 728 -13.24 35.49 -5.17
N TYR A 729 -12.57 34.97 -6.20
CA TYR A 729 -11.23 35.40 -6.59
C TYR A 729 -11.19 36.89 -6.96
N ARG A 730 -12.10 37.35 -7.82
CA ARG A 730 -12.20 38.77 -8.24
C ARG A 730 -12.46 39.68 -7.04
N ALA A 731 -13.37 39.29 -6.15
CA ALA A 731 -13.66 40.03 -4.94
C ALA A 731 -12.43 40.17 -4.04
N ARG A 732 -11.68 39.08 -3.83
CA ARG A 732 -10.43 39.09 -3.06
C ARG A 732 -9.36 39.96 -3.72
N ARG A 733 -9.18 39.84 -5.03
CA ARG A 733 -8.25 40.67 -5.82
C ARG A 733 -8.53 42.15 -5.64
N ASN A 734 -9.80 42.55 -5.78
CA ASN A 734 -10.24 43.92 -5.58
C ASN A 734 -9.95 44.38 -4.13
N ALA A 735 -10.29 43.56 -3.12
CA ALA A 735 -9.98 43.88 -1.73
C ALA A 735 -8.47 44.06 -1.47
N LEU A 736 -7.62 43.20 -2.05
CA LEU A 736 -6.15 43.32 -1.93
C LEU A 736 -5.61 44.60 -2.60
N GLU A 737 -6.17 45.01 -3.73
CA GLU A 737 -5.80 46.26 -4.41
C GLU A 737 -6.19 47.50 -3.61
N GLN A 738 -7.26 47.40 -2.81
CA GLN A 738 -7.72 48.49 -1.93
C GLN A 738 -6.92 48.60 -0.62
N LEU A 739 -6.05 47.63 -0.29
CA LEU A 739 -5.16 47.72 0.86
C LEU A 739 -3.94 48.61 0.51
N PRO A 740 -3.75 49.78 1.18
CA PRO A 740 -2.72 50.75 0.81
C PRO A 740 -1.27 50.23 0.97
N SER A 741 -1.06 49.15 1.72
CA SER A 741 0.21 48.41 1.86
C SER A 741 -0.03 46.99 2.42
N PRO A 742 0.94 46.07 2.31
CA PRO A 742 0.89 44.76 2.99
C PRO A 742 0.73 44.87 4.53
N GLN A 743 1.17 45.99 5.12
CA GLN A 743 1.08 46.28 6.55
C GLN A 743 -0.26 46.91 6.97
N SER A 744 -1.08 47.34 6.02
CA SER A 744 -2.43 47.86 6.30
C SER A 744 -3.51 46.78 6.34
N SER A 745 -3.13 45.51 6.31
CA SER A 745 -4.02 44.45 6.73
C SER A 745 -4.46 44.73 8.18
N PRO A 746 -5.77 44.65 8.50
CA PRO A 746 -6.26 44.81 9.87
C PRO A 746 -5.70 43.76 10.84
N PHE A 747 -4.99 42.75 10.32
CA PHE A 747 -4.35 41.66 11.06
C PHE A 747 -2.84 41.83 11.26
N VAL A 748 -2.21 42.83 10.65
CA VAL A 748 -0.82 43.20 11.00
C VAL A 748 -0.91 44.16 12.19
N LEU A 749 -1.09 43.60 13.39
CA LEU A 749 -0.76 44.32 14.61
C LEU A 749 0.77 44.47 14.63
N HIS A 750 1.24 45.64 14.20
CA HIS A 750 2.63 46.04 14.37
C HIS A 750 2.99 45.92 15.86
N PRO A 751 4.02 45.15 16.27
CA PRO A 751 4.71 45.50 17.50
C PRO A 751 5.52 46.76 17.18
N ALA A 752 5.21 47.84 17.89
CA ALA A 752 6.19 48.90 18.11
C ALA A 752 7.23 48.41 19.12
#